data_AF-A0A914V0B0-F1
#
_entry.id   AF-A0A914V0B0-F1
#
_cell.length_a   1.000
_cell.length_b   1.000
_cell.length_c   1.000
_cell.angle_alpha   90.00
_cell.angle_beta   90.00
_cell.angle_gamma   90.00
#
_symmetry.space_group_name_H-M   'P 1'
#
loop_
_entity.id
_entity.type
_entity.pdbx_description
1 polymer ?
#
loop_
_entity_poly.entity_id
_entity_poly.type
_entity_poly.pdbx_seq_one_letter_code
_entity_poly.pdbx_strand_id
1 'polypeptide(L)'
;FYNEAVGRHQEYGDIYDALWSDCEEANPFGCTHGICQQKKAWLQQKYIPLYESRNYLLQSADFYLKSANDMISNLLSNDLPAWKRALYLKQMDFPMNNGECLQQDFEQNFESLGILVTNIKQLSSQILTLLLSNQRYIEDNEYNLCLWQKNGETSCITFKNMIRRVHEQENYAVNLIKALVSNSLVVTIHPSDPVKQNKTFATEVILLKCGQFSEDVKLCVQAQMIKENDESGRKESKVAGVLLNNMAHLSVKKESPGKITATFASAKISGAETRKEGKNADTKAVEKTYALFYQLKNLSCRDIGSIDVHTCSGHFSYMVHTNQSCSANAMAFWKIALIADGKSAEWNPVEDCEVSWPAFEISLDYYFRKNIKAERGLLKEHFHNFGWKLLGHPPTADDKISYQRITKQILPELKTTFWEWYYEAMRLVNEELVLKLWKEGWMAGFISKADAEDMLLRAANPSFLFRISDSQLGALSLVVRHANSTLINHLAPFNAASLKSLPLSETIECEMMRGIDFLESYGQSAIPRQTVLDVLKKGKKQKEALPVSGYCGWRTQVEWDHIPKLPQMMPVEQQIHSNSQPREMIEVDHIQPFHQVGSHPAFQPMALNDPINLMDYATPVPIGMVHEQGMDIYEESTDHCNPNEIPVEPVSLCVPHQLYDCFTCKKIPPEAW
;
A
#
# COMPACT_ATOMS: atom_id res chain seq x y z
N PHE A 1 -29.13 -34.89 3.70
CA PHE A 1 -28.28 -36.08 3.93
C PHE A 1 -27.99 -36.33 5.42
N TYR A 2 -27.24 -35.47 6.13
CA TYR A 2 -26.87 -35.75 7.54
C TYR A 2 -28.05 -36.15 8.45
N ASN A 3 -29.11 -35.33 8.54
CA ASN A 3 -30.31 -35.64 9.34
C ASN A 3 -30.99 -36.98 8.98
N GLU A 4 -30.89 -37.41 7.72
CA GLU A 4 -31.45 -38.67 7.23
C GLU A 4 -30.60 -39.87 7.68
N ALA A 5 -29.27 -39.70 7.66
CA ALA A 5 -28.34 -40.66 8.23
C ALA A 5 -28.45 -40.73 9.76
N VAL A 6 -28.70 -39.60 10.45
CA VAL A 6 -29.03 -39.57 11.89
C VAL A 6 -30.31 -40.34 12.18
N GLY A 7 -31.38 -40.11 11.42
CA GLY A 7 -32.65 -40.82 11.57
C GLY A 7 -32.47 -42.33 11.41
N ARG A 8 -31.76 -42.76 10.36
CA ARG A 8 -31.37 -44.16 10.18
C ARG A 8 -30.50 -44.67 11.35
N HIS A 9 -29.58 -43.86 11.88
CA HIS A 9 -28.75 -44.23 13.03
C HIS A 9 -29.53 -44.46 14.32
N GLN A 10 -30.51 -43.61 14.61
CA GLN A 10 -31.37 -43.76 15.78
C GLN A 10 -32.28 -44.98 15.61
N GLU A 11 -32.98 -45.08 14.48
CA GLU A 11 -33.86 -46.22 14.18
C GLU A 11 -33.14 -47.57 14.31
N TYR A 12 -31.99 -47.75 13.66
CA TYR A 12 -31.27 -49.03 13.71
C TYR A 12 -30.51 -49.26 15.03
N GLY A 13 -30.14 -48.21 15.76
CA GLY A 13 -29.55 -48.31 17.10
C GLY A 13 -30.57 -48.75 18.14
N ASP A 14 -31.70 -48.04 18.22
CA ASP A 14 -32.80 -48.33 19.14
C ASP A 14 -33.37 -49.76 18.90
N ILE A 15 -33.49 -50.16 17.63
CA ILE A 15 -33.87 -51.54 17.26
C ILE A 15 -32.83 -52.57 17.73
N TYR A 16 -31.52 -52.28 17.65
CA TYR A 16 -30.49 -53.19 18.13
C TYR A 16 -30.53 -53.30 19.65
N ASP A 17 -30.58 -52.19 20.38
CA ASP A 17 -30.58 -52.19 21.85
C ASP A 17 -31.84 -52.89 22.39
N ALA A 18 -33.01 -52.68 21.78
CA ALA A 18 -34.23 -53.40 22.12
C ALA A 18 -34.12 -54.92 21.85
N LEU A 19 -33.63 -55.31 20.67
CA LEU A 19 -33.45 -56.72 20.31
C LEU A 19 -32.36 -57.43 21.13
N TRP A 20 -31.36 -56.68 21.62
CA TRP A 20 -30.31 -57.19 22.50
C TRP A 20 -30.82 -57.35 23.93
N SER A 21 -31.55 -56.37 24.46
CA SER A 21 -32.20 -56.45 25.78
C SER A 21 -33.18 -57.64 25.84
N ASP A 22 -34.01 -57.83 24.80
CA ASP A 22 -34.86 -59.02 24.60
C ASP A 22 -34.07 -60.34 24.70
N CYS A 23 -32.82 -60.35 24.22
CA CYS A 23 -31.97 -61.54 24.19
C CYS A 23 -31.21 -61.77 25.51
N GLU A 24 -30.88 -60.73 26.26
CA GLU A 24 -30.28 -60.82 27.61
C GLU A 24 -31.33 -61.18 28.67
N GLU A 25 -32.50 -60.53 28.68
CA GLU A 25 -33.59 -60.85 29.62
C GLU A 25 -34.11 -62.29 29.45
N ALA A 26 -34.02 -62.84 28.23
CA ALA A 26 -34.45 -64.19 27.95
C ALA A 26 -33.52 -65.29 28.52
N ASN A 27 -32.27 -65.02 28.91
CA ASN A 27 -31.38 -66.09 29.42
C ASN A 27 -30.08 -65.65 30.15
N PRO A 28 -29.94 -65.92 31.47
CA PRO A 28 -28.67 -65.75 32.19
C PRO A 28 -27.64 -66.91 32.04
N PHE A 29 -28.00 -68.05 31.43
CA PHE A 29 -27.26 -69.32 31.52
C PHE A 29 -26.96 -70.03 30.18
N GLY A 30 -26.60 -69.27 29.14
CA GLY A 30 -25.99 -69.81 27.91
C GLY A 30 -26.99 -70.29 26.84
N CYS A 31 -26.73 -69.92 25.59
CA CYS A 31 -27.74 -69.96 24.53
C CYS A 31 -27.67 -71.22 23.63
N THR A 32 -28.83 -71.88 23.45
CA THR A 32 -29.08 -72.88 22.41
C THR A 32 -30.48 -72.74 21.78
N HIS A 33 -30.83 -71.54 21.28
CA HIS A 33 -32.11 -71.29 20.60
C HIS A 33 -31.93 -70.58 19.24
N GLY A 34 -32.49 -71.18 18.18
CA GLY A 34 -32.38 -70.67 16.79
C GLY A 34 -33.00 -69.28 16.56
N ILE A 35 -33.90 -68.83 17.43
CA ILE A 35 -34.51 -67.49 17.38
C ILE A 35 -33.44 -66.40 17.60
N CYS A 36 -32.50 -66.60 18.53
CA CYS A 36 -31.38 -65.67 18.74
C CYS A 36 -30.45 -65.63 17.52
N GLN A 37 -30.22 -66.77 16.86
CA GLN A 37 -29.43 -66.81 15.62
C GLN A 37 -30.13 -66.09 14.46
N GLN A 38 -31.46 -66.23 14.31
CA GLN A 38 -32.22 -65.47 13.31
C GLN A 38 -32.25 -63.97 13.59
N LYS A 39 -32.50 -63.54 14.85
CA LYS A 39 -32.43 -62.12 15.25
C LYS A 39 -31.03 -61.54 14.96
N LYS A 40 -29.96 -62.28 15.28
CA LYS A 40 -28.56 -61.86 15.02
C LYS A 40 -28.25 -61.76 13.52
N ALA A 41 -28.71 -62.71 12.70
CA ALA A 41 -28.55 -62.67 11.24
C ALA A 41 -29.31 -61.50 10.59
N TRP A 42 -30.50 -61.17 11.09
CA TRP A 42 -31.29 -60.02 10.62
C TRP A 42 -30.60 -58.69 10.97
N LEU A 43 -30.08 -58.55 12.20
CA LEU A 43 -29.28 -57.40 12.62
C LEU A 43 -28.00 -57.23 11.77
N GLN A 44 -27.35 -58.34 11.40
CA GLN A 44 -26.19 -58.33 10.51
C GLN A 44 -26.53 -57.84 9.09
N GLN A 45 -27.70 -58.16 8.54
CA GLN A 45 -28.16 -57.59 7.25
C GLN A 45 -28.39 -56.07 7.33
N LYS A 46 -28.82 -55.54 8.49
CA LYS A 46 -29.07 -54.10 8.69
C LYS A 46 -27.79 -53.30 8.99
N TYR A 47 -26.73 -53.96 9.42
CA TYR A 47 -25.45 -53.31 9.73
C TYR A 47 -24.76 -52.71 8.49
N ILE A 48 -24.82 -53.35 7.33
CA ILE A 48 -24.09 -52.91 6.12
C ILE A 48 -24.54 -51.52 5.64
N PRO A 49 -25.84 -51.23 5.41
CA PRO A 49 -26.30 -49.88 5.05
C PRO A 49 -25.93 -48.81 6.09
N LEU A 50 -25.84 -49.20 7.36
CA LEU A 50 -25.45 -48.31 8.46
C LEU A 50 -23.96 -47.95 8.41
N TYR A 51 -23.12 -48.94 8.14
CA TYR A 51 -21.69 -48.77 7.90
C TYR A 51 -21.41 -47.90 6.66
N GLU A 52 -22.11 -48.16 5.55
CA GLU A 52 -22.02 -47.38 4.32
C GLU A 52 -22.39 -45.91 4.55
N SER A 53 -23.46 -45.66 5.31
CA SER A 53 -23.90 -44.30 5.67
C SER A 53 -22.85 -43.55 6.51
N ARG A 54 -22.21 -44.23 7.48
CA ARG A 54 -21.09 -43.67 8.28
C ARG A 54 -19.89 -43.34 7.40
N ASN A 55 -19.47 -44.29 6.57
CA ASN A 55 -18.30 -44.10 5.71
C ASN A 55 -18.53 -42.98 4.69
N TYR A 56 -19.73 -42.88 4.12
CA TYR A 56 -20.12 -41.78 3.24
C TYR A 56 -20.02 -40.43 3.97
N LEU A 57 -20.63 -40.29 5.16
CA LEU A 57 -20.54 -39.05 5.95
C LEU A 57 -19.07 -38.63 6.23
N LEU A 58 -18.22 -39.60 6.59
CA LEU A 58 -16.79 -39.36 6.81
C LEU A 58 -16.06 -38.95 5.52
N GLN A 59 -16.38 -39.57 4.38
CA GLN A 59 -15.82 -39.20 3.08
C GLN A 59 -16.28 -37.81 2.62
N SER A 60 -17.55 -37.46 2.83
CA SER A 60 -18.07 -36.12 2.57
C SER A 60 -17.39 -35.06 3.43
N ALA A 61 -17.21 -35.31 4.74
CA ALA A 61 -16.51 -34.40 5.63
C ALA A 61 -15.05 -34.16 5.19
N ASP A 62 -14.31 -35.21 4.81
CA ASP A 62 -12.96 -35.06 4.24
C ASP A 62 -12.94 -34.25 2.94
N PHE A 63 -13.95 -34.44 2.07
CA PHE A 63 -14.07 -33.69 0.82
C PHE A 63 -14.31 -32.20 1.08
N TYR A 64 -15.31 -31.86 1.89
CA TYR A 64 -15.63 -30.47 2.21
C TYR A 64 -14.50 -29.76 2.97
N LEU A 65 -13.78 -30.47 3.86
CA LEU A 65 -12.61 -29.90 4.54
C LEU A 65 -11.48 -29.57 3.56
N LYS A 66 -11.22 -30.42 2.55
CA LYS A 66 -10.23 -30.13 1.50
C LYS A 66 -10.65 -28.94 0.64
N SER A 67 -11.89 -28.93 0.16
CA SER A 67 -12.43 -27.80 -0.60
C SER A 67 -12.37 -26.48 0.21
N ALA A 68 -12.68 -26.52 1.50
CA ALA A 68 -12.56 -25.36 2.38
C ALA A 68 -11.09 -24.93 2.58
N ASN A 69 -10.15 -25.86 2.69
CA ASN A 69 -8.71 -25.55 2.72
C ASN A 69 -8.27 -24.83 1.45
N ASP A 70 -8.70 -25.28 0.28
CA ASP A 70 -8.28 -24.71 -1.00
C ASP A 70 -8.85 -23.30 -1.18
N MET A 71 -10.12 -23.09 -0.78
CA MET A 71 -10.75 -21.76 -0.73
C MET A 71 -10.06 -20.82 0.27
N ILE A 72 -9.77 -21.28 1.49
CA ILE A 72 -9.06 -20.49 2.52
C ILE A 72 -7.64 -20.17 2.08
N SER A 73 -6.95 -21.11 1.40
CA SER A 73 -5.61 -20.90 0.87
C SER A 73 -5.62 -19.78 -0.17
N ASN A 74 -6.53 -19.81 -1.14
CA ASN A 74 -6.69 -18.71 -2.12
C ASN A 74 -7.05 -17.38 -1.44
N LEU A 75 -8.00 -17.41 -0.50
CA LEU A 75 -8.45 -16.23 0.25
C LEU A 75 -7.29 -15.54 0.97
N LEU A 76 -6.40 -16.31 1.60
CA LEU A 76 -5.27 -15.78 2.36
C LEU A 76 -4.06 -15.44 1.48
N SER A 77 -3.82 -16.17 0.38
CA SER A 77 -2.64 -15.93 -0.48
C SER A 77 -2.87 -14.86 -1.54
N ASN A 78 -4.10 -14.72 -2.05
CA ASN A 78 -4.41 -13.89 -3.22
C ASN A 78 -5.36 -12.76 -2.86
N ASP A 79 -6.52 -13.10 -2.29
CA ASP A 79 -7.60 -12.13 -2.07
C ASP A 79 -7.26 -11.15 -0.92
N LEU A 80 -6.65 -11.63 0.17
CA LEU A 80 -6.26 -10.81 1.32
C LEU A 80 -5.18 -9.77 0.96
N PRO A 81 -4.08 -10.09 0.25
CA PRO A 81 -3.14 -9.08 -0.25
C PRO A 81 -3.79 -8.08 -1.21
N ALA A 82 -4.67 -8.52 -2.11
CA ALA A 82 -5.40 -7.63 -3.02
C ALA A 82 -6.34 -6.67 -2.26
N TRP A 83 -7.01 -7.17 -1.22
CA TRP A 83 -7.87 -6.39 -0.33
C TRP A 83 -7.08 -5.37 0.51
N LYS A 84 -5.92 -5.75 1.06
CA LYS A 84 -4.99 -4.82 1.74
C LYS A 84 -4.49 -3.72 0.78
N ARG A 85 -4.11 -4.08 -0.45
CA ARG A 85 -3.74 -3.13 -1.53
C ARG A 85 -4.89 -2.15 -1.81
N ALA A 86 -6.12 -2.65 -1.96
CA ALA A 86 -7.30 -1.83 -2.18
C ALA A 86 -7.63 -0.90 -0.99
N LEU A 87 -7.44 -1.35 0.26
CA LEU A 87 -7.58 -0.50 1.45
C LEU A 87 -6.55 0.64 1.48
N TYR A 88 -5.27 0.34 1.20
CA TYR A 88 -4.22 1.36 1.17
C TYR A 88 -4.48 2.40 0.08
N LEU A 89 -4.84 1.96 -1.14
CA LEU A 89 -5.20 2.84 -2.24
C LEU A 89 -6.46 3.67 -1.92
N LYS A 90 -7.48 3.07 -1.29
CA LYS A 90 -8.69 3.79 -0.83
C LYS A 90 -8.38 4.84 0.24
N GLN A 91 -7.55 4.52 1.24
CA GLN A 91 -7.11 5.50 2.25
C GLN A 91 -6.36 6.68 1.62
N MET A 92 -5.68 6.44 0.50
CA MET A 92 -5.04 7.51 -0.22
C MET A 92 -6.05 8.40 -0.97
N ASP A 93 -7.26 7.94 -1.28
CA ASP A 93 -8.18 8.53 -2.27
C ASP A 93 -7.73 8.27 -3.72
N PHE A 94 -7.02 7.15 -3.97
CA PHE A 94 -6.66 6.73 -5.32
C PHE A 94 -7.89 6.16 -6.05
N PRO A 95 -8.13 6.50 -7.34
CA PRO A 95 -9.30 6.03 -8.07
C PRO A 95 -9.23 4.52 -8.31
N MET A 96 -10.20 3.78 -7.76
CA MET A 96 -10.27 2.32 -7.83
C MET A 96 -11.61 1.87 -8.41
N ASN A 97 -11.57 1.27 -9.60
CA ASN A 97 -12.73 0.55 -10.14
C ASN A 97 -13.07 -0.63 -9.22
N ASN A 98 -14.34 -0.78 -8.85
CA ASN A 98 -14.88 -1.88 -8.03
C ASN A 98 -14.30 -2.04 -6.61
N GLY A 99 -13.51 -1.07 -6.10
CA GLY A 99 -12.81 -1.19 -4.81
C GLY A 99 -13.71 -1.44 -3.60
N GLU A 100 -14.94 -0.92 -3.59
CA GLU A 100 -15.90 -1.16 -2.50
C GLU A 100 -16.57 -2.54 -2.59
N CYS A 101 -16.78 -3.04 -3.80
CA CYS A 101 -17.32 -4.39 -4.04
C CYS A 101 -16.32 -5.44 -3.58
N LEU A 102 -15.05 -5.31 -3.98
CA LEU A 102 -13.92 -6.11 -3.49
C LEU A 102 -13.82 -6.10 -1.96
N GLN A 103 -14.10 -4.96 -1.32
CA GLN A 103 -14.06 -4.85 0.14
C GLN A 103 -15.18 -5.64 0.83
N GLN A 104 -16.41 -5.54 0.33
CA GLN A 104 -17.57 -6.23 0.91
C GLN A 104 -17.53 -7.75 0.63
N ASP A 105 -17.19 -8.14 -0.60
CA ASP A 105 -17.14 -9.54 -1.01
C ASP A 105 -16.06 -10.31 -0.24
N PHE A 106 -14.88 -9.71 -0.01
CA PHE A 106 -13.83 -10.31 0.81
C PHE A 106 -14.27 -10.51 2.28
N GLU A 107 -14.81 -9.47 2.91
CA GLU A 107 -15.29 -9.55 4.30
C GLU A 107 -16.38 -10.63 4.45
N GLN A 108 -17.31 -10.70 3.50
CA GLN A 108 -18.38 -11.71 3.48
C GLN A 108 -17.82 -13.14 3.26
N ASN A 109 -16.91 -13.34 2.30
CA ASN A 109 -16.31 -14.64 2.03
C ASN A 109 -15.51 -15.15 3.23
N PHE A 110 -14.75 -14.26 3.90
CA PHE A 110 -13.96 -14.58 5.09
C PHE A 110 -14.84 -15.01 6.28
N GLU A 111 -15.94 -14.28 6.55
CA GLU A 111 -16.89 -14.67 7.61
C GLU A 111 -17.58 -15.99 7.29
N SER A 112 -18.05 -16.15 6.05
CA SER A 112 -18.82 -17.32 5.63
C SER A 112 -17.97 -18.60 5.60
N LEU A 113 -16.70 -18.53 5.17
CA LEU A 113 -15.77 -19.67 5.24
C LEU A 113 -15.46 -20.09 6.69
N GLY A 114 -15.33 -19.12 7.61
CA GLY A 114 -15.20 -19.42 9.04
C GLY A 114 -16.42 -20.18 9.59
N ILE A 115 -17.63 -19.77 9.20
CA ILE A 115 -18.88 -20.46 9.55
C ILE A 115 -18.92 -21.87 8.93
N LEU A 116 -18.54 -22.03 7.66
CA LEU A 116 -18.53 -23.33 6.97
C LEU A 116 -17.64 -24.35 7.69
N VAL A 117 -16.39 -24.01 7.99
CA VAL A 117 -15.46 -24.93 8.69
C VAL A 117 -15.96 -25.27 10.10
N THR A 118 -16.64 -24.33 10.76
CA THR A 118 -17.26 -24.57 12.08
C THR A 118 -18.42 -25.55 12.00
N ASN A 119 -19.29 -25.40 11.00
CA ASN A 119 -20.39 -26.33 10.76
C ASN A 119 -19.85 -27.74 10.45
N ILE A 120 -18.80 -27.85 9.63
CA ILE A 120 -18.16 -29.15 9.35
C ILE A 120 -17.55 -29.75 10.62
N LYS A 121 -16.81 -28.97 11.43
CA LYS A 121 -16.31 -29.41 12.75
C LYS A 121 -17.45 -29.92 13.63
N GLN A 122 -18.54 -29.17 13.74
CA GLN A 122 -19.69 -29.54 14.58
C GLN A 122 -20.35 -30.83 14.09
N LEU A 123 -20.48 -31.02 12.77
CA LEU A 123 -20.96 -32.27 12.17
C LEU A 123 -20.02 -33.45 12.49
N SER A 124 -18.69 -33.28 12.40
CA SER A 124 -17.72 -34.29 12.84
C SER A 124 -17.87 -34.64 14.32
N SER A 125 -18.05 -33.66 15.22
CA SER A 125 -18.30 -33.91 16.66
C SER A 125 -19.60 -34.68 16.92
N GLN A 126 -20.66 -34.40 16.15
CA GLN A 126 -21.91 -35.14 16.24
C GLN A 126 -21.78 -36.57 15.67
N ILE A 127 -21.03 -36.77 14.59
CA ILE A 127 -20.68 -38.10 14.06
C ILE A 127 -19.90 -38.91 15.12
N LEU A 128 -18.94 -38.30 15.83
CA LEU A 128 -18.25 -38.95 16.96
C LEU A 128 -19.24 -39.41 18.03
N THR A 129 -20.20 -38.56 18.38
CA THR A 129 -21.25 -38.88 19.37
C THR A 129 -22.10 -40.08 18.93
N LEU A 130 -22.51 -40.14 17.66
CA LEU A 130 -23.28 -41.25 17.07
C LEU A 130 -22.47 -42.55 16.93
N LEU A 131 -21.16 -42.45 16.74
CA LEU A 131 -20.26 -43.61 16.73
C LEU A 131 -20.11 -44.18 18.15
N LEU A 132 -19.88 -43.32 19.14
CA LEU A 132 -19.73 -43.73 20.54
C LEU A 132 -21.02 -44.28 21.15
N SER A 133 -22.19 -43.70 20.84
CA SER A 133 -23.48 -44.22 21.32
C SER A 133 -23.77 -45.63 20.83
N ASN A 134 -23.21 -46.02 19.68
CA ASN A 134 -23.37 -47.35 19.06
C ASN A 134 -22.16 -48.27 19.27
N GLN A 135 -21.24 -47.95 20.20
CA GLN A 135 -19.94 -48.66 20.31
C GLN A 135 -20.07 -50.18 20.36
N ARG A 136 -20.91 -50.72 21.26
CA ARG A 136 -21.10 -52.18 21.42
C ARG A 136 -21.56 -52.85 20.12
N TYR A 137 -22.56 -52.28 19.46
CA TYR A 137 -23.09 -52.81 18.19
C TYR A 137 -22.03 -52.86 17.08
N ILE A 138 -21.12 -51.89 17.06
CA ILE A 138 -20.06 -51.81 16.05
C ILE A 138 -18.97 -52.83 16.36
N GLU A 139 -18.49 -52.90 17.60
CA GLU A 139 -17.44 -53.84 18.03
C GLU A 139 -17.90 -55.31 17.83
N ASP A 140 -19.15 -55.64 18.16
CA ASP A 140 -19.75 -56.97 17.93
C ASP A 140 -19.86 -57.37 16.45
N ASN A 141 -19.82 -56.41 15.52
CA ASN A 141 -19.97 -56.64 14.09
C ASN A 141 -18.70 -56.37 13.26
N GLU A 142 -17.59 -55.91 13.85
CA GLU A 142 -16.29 -55.79 13.14
C GLU A 142 -15.85 -57.12 12.52
N TYR A 143 -16.06 -58.25 13.21
CA TYR A 143 -15.74 -59.58 12.66
C TYR A 143 -16.53 -59.90 11.38
N ASN A 144 -17.77 -59.42 11.27
CA ASN A 144 -18.64 -59.67 10.13
C ASN A 144 -18.29 -58.78 8.93
N LEU A 145 -17.77 -57.56 9.16
CA LEU A 145 -17.14 -56.73 8.12
C LEU A 145 -15.96 -57.47 7.46
N CYS A 146 -15.09 -58.11 8.25
CA CYS A 146 -13.96 -58.88 7.71
C CYS A 146 -14.39 -60.13 6.91
N LEU A 147 -15.58 -60.69 7.17
CA LEU A 147 -16.16 -61.74 6.34
C LEU A 147 -16.75 -61.20 5.04
N TRP A 148 -17.40 -60.02 5.07
CA TRP A 148 -17.91 -59.34 3.88
C TRP A 148 -16.79 -58.93 2.92
N GLN A 149 -15.65 -58.43 3.44
CA GLN A 149 -14.46 -58.09 2.65
C GLN A 149 -13.89 -59.23 1.79
N LYS A 150 -14.11 -60.51 2.16
CA LYS A 150 -13.64 -61.64 1.34
C LYS A 150 -14.41 -61.79 0.02
N ASN A 151 -15.51 -61.07 -0.16
CA ASN A 151 -16.43 -61.21 -1.29
C ASN A 151 -16.51 -59.96 -2.20
N GLY A 152 -15.76 -58.88 -1.94
CA GLY A 152 -15.83 -57.65 -2.75
C GLY A 152 -14.80 -56.56 -2.40
N GLU A 153 -14.37 -55.80 -3.40
CA GLU A 153 -13.15 -54.96 -3.42
C GLU A 153 -13.21 -53.62 -2.64
N THR A 154 -13.83 -53.57 -1.45
CA THR A 154 -13.81 -52.34 -0.61
C THR A 154 -13.08 -52.55 0.72
N SER A 155 -12.11 -51.68 1.02
CA SER A 155 -11.41 -51.67 2.29
C SER A 155 -12.36 -51.21 3.41
N CYS A 156 -12.74 -52.12 4.32
CA CYS A 156 -13.53 -51.77 5.47
C CYS A 156 -12.70 -51.01 6.52
N ILE A 157 -13.26 -49.92 7.03
CA ILE A 157 -12.64 -49.07 8.04
C ILE A 157 -13.13 -49.57 9.42
N THR A 158 -12.22 -50.01 10.28
CA THR A 158 -12.53 -50.39 11.66
C THR A 158 -13.10 -49.23 12.46
N PHE A 159 -13.87 -49.51 13.52
CA PHE A 159 -14.41 -48.52 14.44
C PHE A 159 -13.34 -47.57 14.98
N LYS A 160 -12.19 -48.15 15.39
CA LYS A 160 -11.02 -47.39 15.83
C LYS A 160 -10.50 -46.44 14.75
N ASN A 161 -10.49 -46.88 13.49
CA ASN A 161 -10.08 -46.03 12.37
C ASN A 161 -11.15 -44.98 11.99
N MET A 162 -12.44 -45.25 12.18
CA MET A 162 -13.50 -44.23 12.05
C MET A 162 -13.33 -43.13 13.10
N ILE A 163 -13.18 -43.50 14.38
CA ILE A 163 -12.93 -42.55 15.48
C ILE A 163 -11.66 -41.75 15.20
N ARG A 164 -10.56 -42.41 14.80
CA ARG A 164 -9.29 -41.76 14.43
C ARG A 164 -9.49 -40.72 13.33
N ARG A 165 -10.24 -41.07 12.27
CA ARG A 165 -10.56 -40.17 11.14
C ARG A 165 -11.39 -38.96 11.58
N VAL A 166 -12.35 -39.12 12.49
CA VAL A 166 -13.10 -37.98 13.03
C VAL A 166 -12.19 -37.04 13.82
N HIS A 167 -11.28 -37.57 14.65
CA HIS A 167 -10.30 -36.73 15.35
C HIS A 167 -9.34 -36.02 14.38
N GLU A 168 -8.94 -36.67 13.27
CA GLU A 168 -8.15 -36.04 12.21
C GLU A 168 -8.93 -34.88 11.55
N GLN A 169 -10.21 -35.08 11.25
CA GLN A 169 -11.11 -34.05 10.70
C GLN A 169 -11.27 -32.85 11.64
N GLU A 170 -11.54 -33.09 12.93
CA GLU A 170 -11.68 -32.02 13.93
C GLU A 170 -10.38 -31.22 14.08
N ASN A 171 -9.23 -31.89 14.17
CA ASN A 171 -7.92 -31.23 14.25
C ASN A 171 -7.63 -30.41 12.98
N TYR A 172 -7.98 -30.93 11.81
CA TYR A 172 -7.81 -30.22 10.53
C TYR A 172 -8.71 -28.98 10.45
N ALA A 173 -9.99 -29.10 10.83
CA ALA A 173 -10.91 -27.98 10.92
C ALA A 173 -10.43 -26.90 11.91
N VAL A 174 -9.94 -27.31 13.08
CA VAL A 174 -9.33 -26.40 14.07
C VAL A 174 -8.10 -25.67 13.51
N ASN A 175 -7.28 -26.33 12.69
CA ASN A 175 -6.12 -25.70 12.05
C ASN A 175 -6.54 -24.68 10.97
N LEU A 176 -7.56 -24.97 10.17
CA LEU A 176 -8.15 -24.01 9.22
C LEU A 176 -8.75 -22.79 9.93
N ILE A 177 -9.47 -23.00 11.04
CA ILE A 177 -9.99 -21.91 11.86
C ILE A 177 -8.85 -21.08 12.46
N LYS A 178 -7.79 -21.71 12.99
CA LYS A 178 -6.59 -21.00 13.48
C LYS A 178 -5.93 -20.17 12.39
N ALA A 179 -5.87 -20.65 11.14
CA ALA A 179 -5.33 -19.89 10.02
C ALA A 179 -6.16 -18.64 9.71
N LEU A 180 -7.50 -18.75 9.69
CA LEU A 180 -8.40 -17.60 9.55
C LEU A 180 -8.26 -16.62 10.73
N VAL A 181 -8.36 -17.10 11.97
CA VAL A 181 -8.22 -16.25 13.17
C VAL A 181 -6.89 -15.50 13.19
N SER A 182 -5.77 -16.17 12.86
CA SER A 182 -4.44 -15.54 12.84
C SER A 182 -4.33 -14.39 11.82
N ASN A 183 -5.14 -14.41 10.75
CA ASN A 183 -5.19 -13.39 9.71
C ASN A 183 -6.40 -12.44 9.85
N SER A 184 -7.18 -12.55 10.94
CA SER A 184 -8.40 -11.76 11.14
C SER A 184 -8.14 -10.30 11.54
N LEU A 185 -6.98 -9.97 12.10
CA LEU A 185 -6.62 -8.60 12.45
C LEU A 185 -5.93 -7.93 11.26
N VAL A 186 -6.50 -6.85 10.73
CA VAL A 186 -5.92 -6.13 9.58
C VAL A 186 -6.01 -4.62 9.77
N VAL A 187 -5.02 -3.89 9.25
CA VAL A 187 -4.99 -2.42 9.25
C VAL A 187 -5.95 -1.87 8.19
N THR A 188 -6.92 -1.05 8.61
CA THR A 188 -7.86 -0.35 7.70
C THR A 188 -7.46 1.10 7.45
N ILE A 189 -6.77 1.73 8.40
CA ILE A 189 -6.20 3.07 8.26
C ILE A 189 -4.75 2.99 8.73
N HIS A 190 -3.82 2.98 7.80
CA HIS A 190 -2.38 3.03 8.02
C HIS A 190 -1.96 4.37 8.64
N PRO A 191 -0.80 4.44 9.34
CA PRO A 191 -0.19 5.70 9.73
C PRO A 191 0.03 6.63 8.54
N SER A 192 -0.03 7.94 8.76
CA SER A 192 0.24 8.93 7.70
C SER A 192 1.71 8.89 7.27
N ASP A 193 2.02 8.58 6.02
CA ASP A 193 3.39 8.67 5.49
C ASP A 193 3.61 10.05 4.81
N PRO A 194 4.58 10.88 5.26
CA PRO A 194 5.49 10.68 6.40
C PRO A 194 4.93 11.12 7.77
N VAL A 195 5.31 10.40 8.84
CA VAL A 195 4.98 10.76 10.22
C VAL A 195 6.01 11.76 10.76
N LYS A 196 5.54 12.92 11.24
CA LYS A 196 6.39 13.89 11.94
C LYS A 196 6.41 13.62 13.45
N GLN A 197 7.59 13.64 14.07
CA GLN A 197 7.77 13.58 15.51
C GLN A 197 6.86 14.57 16.23
N ASN A 198 6.28 14.12 17.34
CA ASN A 198 5.37 14.87 18.19
C ASN A 198 4.08 15.38 17.52
N LYS A 199 3.81 15.05 16.25
CA LYS A 199 2.51 15.25 15.60
C LYS A 199 1.62 14.02 15.88
N THR A 200 0.36 14.26 16.20
CA THR A 200 -0.65 13.19 16.30
C THR A 200 -1.09 12.75 14.91
N PHE A 201 -1.36 11.45 14.77
CA PHE A 201 -1.98 10.85 13.60
C PHE A 201 -3.08 9.86 14.04
N ALA A 202 -3.97 9.54 13.12
CA ALA A 202 -4.95 8.47 13.30
C ALA A 202 -4.46 7.20 12.60
N THR A 203 -4.80 6.04 13.17
CA THR A 203 -4.61 4.72 12.54
C THR A 203 -5.65 3.76 13.12
N GLU A 204 -6.01 2.72 12.39
CA GLU A 204 -7.11 1.83 12.74
C GLU A 204 -6.84 0.40 12.27
N VAL A 205 -7.28 -0.56 13.10
CA VAL A 205 -7.38 -1.97 12.73
C VAL A 205 -8.82 -2.45 12.83
N ILE A 206 -9.19 -3.39 11.96
CA ILE A 206 -10.43 -4.18 12.00
C ILE A 206 -10.12 -5.59 12.48
N LEU A 207 -11.07 -6.18 13.22
CA LEU A 207 -11.13 -7.60 13.47
C LEU A 207 -12.20 -8.22 12.55
N LEU A 208 -11.74 -8.91 11.50
CA LEU A 208 -12.59 -9.63 10.55
C LEU A 208 -13.29 -10.79 11.26
N LYS A 209 -14.61 -10.85 11.14
CA LYS A 209 -15.39 -11.94 11.73
C LYS A 209 -15.14 -13.25 10.98
N CYS A 210 -15.06 -14.34 11.73
CA CYS A 210 -15.00 -15.72 11.22
C CYS A 210 -15.96 -16.65 11.97
N GLY A 211 -16.99 -16.11 12.63
CA GLY A 211 -17.96 -16.85 13.44
C GLY A 211 -17.44 -17.37 14.80
N GLN A 212 -16.16 -17.18 15.14
CA GLN A 212 -15.52 -17.85 16.29
C GLN A 212 -15.54 -17.09 17.61
N PHE A 213 -15.69 -15.76 17.55
CA PHE A 213 -15.45 -14.89 18.70
C PHE A 213 -16.65 -14.89 19.65
N SER A 214 -16.37 -14.85 20.95
CA SER A 214 -17.39 -14.58 21.97
C SER A 214 -17.98 -13.17 21.83
N GLU A 215 -19.21 -12.94 22.31
CA GLU A 215 -19.87 -11.63 22.18
C GLU A 215 -19.33 -10.58 23.18
N ASP A 216 -18.79 -11.00 24.33
CA ASP A 216 -18.30 -10.14 25.43
C ASP A 216 -16.87 -9.56 25.24
N VAL A 217 -16.49 -9.24 24.01
CA VAL A 217 -15.10 -8.90 23.63
C VAL A 217 -14.74 -7.44 23.99
N LYS A 218 -14.52 -7.17 25.28
CA LYS A 218 -13.83 -5.95 25.77
C LYS A 218 -12.30 -6.05 25.63
N LEU A 219 -11.83 -6.44 24.45
CA LEU A 219 -10.39 -6.56 24.19
C LEU A 219 -9.75 -5.21 23.83
N CYS A 220 -8.44 -5.15 24.02
CA CYS A 220 -7.60 -3.99 23.73
C CYS A 220 -6.49 -4.40 22.75
N VAL A 221 -6.33 -3.63 21.67
CA VAL A 221 -5.21 -3.76 20.75
C VAL A 221 -4.09 -2.84 21.22
N GLN A 222 -2.89 -3.38 21.36
CA GLN A 222 -1.67 -2.63 21.65
C GLN A 222 -0.88 -2.43 20.36
N ALA A 223 -0.43 -1.19 20.10
CA ALA A 223 0.46 -0.85 19.01
C ALA A 223 1.90 -0.63 19.51
N GLN A 224 2.88 -0.99 18.67
CA GLN A 224 4.31 -0.76 18.91
C GLN A 224 5.00 -0.35 17.60
N MET A 225 6.02 0.51 17.66
CA MET A 225 6.80 0.92 16.49
C MET A 225 7.95 -0.06 16.29
N ILE A 226 8.10 -0.60 15.08
CA ILE A 226 9.13 -1.60 14.73
C ILE A 226 9.92 -1.17 13.48
N LYS A 227 11.04 -1.84 13.23
CA LYS A 227 11.91 -1.65 12.07
C LYS A 227 11.65 -2.69 10.98
N GLU A 228 11.96 -2.28 9.77
CA GLU A 228 11.91 -2.95 8.45
C GLU A 228 12.42 -4.41 8.37
N ASN A 229 13.19 -4.89 9.35
CA ASN A 229 13.72 -6.27 9.38
C ASN A 229 13.13 -7.12 10.53
N ASP A 230 12.40 -6.51 11.46
CA ASP A 230 11.96 -7.13 12.72
C ASP A 230 10.47 -7.52 12.71
N GLU A 231 9.81 -7.41 11.55
CA GLU A 231 8.38 -7.66 11.33
C GLU A 231 7.99 -9.16 11.43
N SER A 232 8.96 -10.10 11.39
CA SER A 232 8.72 -11.56 11.37
C SER A 232 8.12 -12.18 12.65
N GLY A 233 7.74 -11.36 13.64
CA GLY A 233 7.03 -11.77 14.86
C GLY A 233 7.77 -12.69 15.83
N ARG A 234 8.94 -13.23 15.46
CA ARG A 234 9.74 -14.12 16.30
C ARG A 234 10.49 -13.33 17.36
N LYS A 235 10.10 -13.55 18.63
CA LYS A 235 10.77 -13.23 19.91
C LYS A 235 11.86 -12.14 19.83
N GLU A 236 11.54 -10.97 20.38
CA GLU A 236 12.40 -9.76 20.46
C GLU A 236 12.48 -8.91 19.18
N SER A 237 11.33 -8.62 18.56
CA SER A 237 11.20 -7.47 17.65
C SER A 237 11.61 -6.19 18.41
N LYS A 238 12.63 -5.47 17.93
CA LYS A 238 13.24 -4.38 18.71
C LYS A 238 12.42 -3.11 18.55
N VAL A 239 11.76 -2.72 19.66
CA VAL A 239 10.95 -1.50 19.76
C VAL A 239 11.73 -0.30 19.24
N ALA A 240 11.36 0.16 18.05
CA ALA A 240 12.11 1.11 17.25
C ALA A 240 11.85 2.57 17.64
N GLY A 241 10.89 2.82 18.53
CA GLY A 241 10.52 4.16 18.99
C GLY A 241 9.42 4.16 20.04
N VAL A 242 9.19 5.32 20.64
CA VAL A 242 8.22 5.52 21.72
C VAL A 242 6.90 6.04 21.13
N LEU A 243 5.94 5.13 20.99
CA LEU A 243 4.57 5.42 20.59
C LEU A 243 3.71 5.75 21.82
N LEU A 244 3.15 6.96 21.85
CA LEU A 244 2.16 7.41 22.83
C LEU A 244 0.75 7.17 22.30
N ASN A 245 -0.21 7.01 23.22
CA ASN A 245 -1.61 6.62 22.92
C ASN A 245 -1.67 5.31 22.11
N ASN A 246 -0.87 4.33 22.53
CA ASN A 246 -0.60 3.08 21.81
C ASN A 246 -1.56 1.94 22.18
N MET A 247 -2.71 2.24 22.76
CA MET A 247 -3.75 1.26 23.10
C MET A 247 -5.11 1.77 22.62
N ALA A 248 -5.90 0.89 22.01
CA ALA A 248 -7.26 1.17 21.60
C ALA A 248 -8.16 -0.05 21.85
N HIS A 249 -9.37 0.18 22.36
CA HIS A 249 -10.34 -0.89 22.58
C HIS A 249 -11.07 -1.23 21.27
N LEU A 250 -11.34 -2.52 21.06
CA LEU A 250 -12.26 -2.95 20.00
C LEU A 250 -13.67 -2.46 20.32
N SER A 251 -14.34 -1.90 19.32
CA SER A 251 -15.71 -1.40 19.42
C SER A 251 -16.42 -1.52 18.08
N VAL A 252 -17.75 -1.62 18.10
CA VAL A 252 -18.56 -1.64 16.88
C VAL A 252 -18.74 -0.21 16.36
N LYS A 253 -18.41 0.02 15.08
CA LYS A 253 -18.61 1.35 14.46
C LYS A 253 -20.10 1.71 14.40
N LYS A 254 -20.45 2.91 14.91
CA LYS A 254 -21.79 3.47 14.82
C LYS A 254 -22.26 3.69 13.38
N GLU A 255 -21.32 4.03 12.50
CA GLU A 255 -21.55 4.32 11.07
C GLU A 255 -21.52 3.07 10.19
N SER A 256 -21.15 1.90 10.73
CA SER A 256 -21.05 0.64 9.97
C SER A 256 -21.40 -0.52 10.89
N PRO A 257 -22.71 -0.77 11.11
CA PRO A 257 -23.18 -1.81 12.03
C PRO A 257 -22.54 -3.15 11.72
N GLY A 258 -21.91 -3.77 12.72
CA GLY A 258 -21.26 -5.06 12.59
C GLY A 258 -19.75 -5.04 12.33
N LYS A 259 -19.12 -3.91 11.97
CA LYS A 259 -17.64 -3.83 11.89
C LYS A 259 -17.02 -3.57 13.26
N ILE A 260 -16.12 -4.46 13.69
CA ILE A 260 -15.41 -4.40 14.97
C ILE A 260 -14.02 -3.79 14.74
N THR A 261 -13.77 -2.58 15.23
CA THR A 261 -12.52 -1.83 14.98
C THR A 261 -11.92 -1.26 16.26
N ALA A 262 -10.58 -1.13 16.27
CA ALA A 262 -9.85 -0.36 17.28
C ALA A 262 -9.18 0.85 16.60
N THR A 263 -9.67 2.05 16.92
CA THR A 263 -9.24 3.30 16.29
C THR A 263 -8.33 4.09 17.23
N PHE A 264 -7.08 4.28 16.84
CA PHE A 264 -6.06 5.05 17.58
C PHE A 264 -6.09 6.52 17.11
N ALA A 265 -7.13 7.27 17.49
CA ALA A 265 -7.40 8.60 16.95
C ALA A 265 -6.33 9.69 17.22
N SER A 266 -5.42 9.46 18.17
CA SER A 266 -4.39 10.43 18.56
C SER A 266 -3.03 9.79 18.85
N ALA A 267 -2.69 8.72 18.12
CA ALA A 267 -1.38 8.09 18.18
C ALA A 267 -0.26 9.12 17.89
N LYS A 268 0.86 9.03 18.62
CA LYS A 268 1.93 10.04 18.54
C LYS A 268 3.30 9.41 18.79
N ILE A 269 4.22 9.52 17.83
CA ILE A 269 5.61 9.09 18.02
C ILE A 269 6.38 10.24 18.67
N SER A 270 6.93 10.00 19.87
CA SER A 270 7.70 10.99 20.63
C SER A 270 9.21 10.90 20.38
N GLY A 271 9.71 9.75 19.91
CA GLY A 271 11.10 9.53 19.52
C GLY A 271 11.27 8.19 18.81
N ALA A 272 12.33 8.04 18.03
CA ALA A 272 12.74 6.80 17.38
C ALA A 272 14.22 6.51 17.65
N GLU A 273 14.60 5.23 17.67
CA GLU A 273 15.98 4.79 17.92
C GLU A 273 16.92 5.14 16.75
N THR A 274 17.68 6.23 16.91
CA THR A 274 18.92 6.42 16.15
C THR A 274 20.03 5.57 16.77
N ARG A 275 20.50 4.53 16.06
CA ARG A 275 21.77 3.87 16.41
C ARG A 275 22.89 4.91 16.35
N LYS A 276 23.83 4.85 17.30
CA LYS A 276 25.10 5.61 17.21
C LYS A 276 25.78 5.23 15.89
N GLU A 277 26.03 6.22 15.04
CA GLU A 277 26.62 6.01 13.73
C GLU A 277 28.07 5.55 13.87
N GLY A 278 28.39 4.41 13.24
CA GLY A 278 29.78 4.07 12.90
C GLY A 278 30.28 5.03 11.82
N LYS A 279 31.60 5.18 11.71
CA LYS A 279 32.28 6.26 10.95
C LYS A 279 32.01 6.37 9.43
N ASN A 280 31.13 5.56 8.85
CA ASN A 280 30.73 5.60 7.44
C ASN A 280 29.23 5.96 7.36
N ALA A 281 28.91 7.25 7.40
CA ALA A 281 27.55 7.77 7.52
C ALA A 281 27.06 8.48 6.23
N ASP A 282 27.12 7.77 5.09
CA ASP A 282 26.61 8.30 3.80
C ASP A 282 25.14 7.92 3.51
N THR A 283 24.54 6.98 4.25
CA THR A 283 23.09 6.75 4.22
C THR A 283 22.38 7.84 5.03
N LYS A 284 21.75 8.78 4.33
CA LYS A 284 21.06 9.93 4.95
C LYS A 284 20.01 9.40 5.92
N ALA A 285 19.94 9.96 7.14
CA ALA A 285 19.11 9.47 8.25
C ALA A 285 17.57 9.45 8.01
N VAL A 286 17.10 9.73 6.79
CA VAL A 286 15.70 9.72 6.34
C VAL A 286 15.34 8.42 5.58
N GLU A 287 16.34 7.62 5.16
CA GLU A 287 16.15 6.39 4.38
C GLU A 287 15.65 5.19 5.23
N LYS A 288 15.43 5.36 6.53
CA LYS A 288 14.94 4.32 7.44
C LYS A 288 13.42 4.35 7.53
N THR A 289 12.75 3.32 7.05
CA THR A 289 11.30 3.16 7.20
C THR A 289 10.94 2.36 8.45
N TYR A 290 9.70 2.52 8.92
CA TYR A 290 9.18 1.90 10.13
C TYR A 290 7.76 1.40 9.90
N ALA A 291 7.34 0.40 10.65
CA ALA A 291 5.97 -0.10 10.68
C ALA A 291 5.38 0.01 12.09
N LEU A 292 4.04 0.01 12.21
CA LEU A 292 3.37 -0.24 13.47
C LEU A 292 2.93 -1.70 13.53
N PHE A 293 3.44 -2.41 14.53
CA PHE A 293 3.03 -3.75 14.92
C PHE A 293 1.85 -3.64 15.89
N TYR A 294 0.71 -4.19 15.50
CA TYR A 294 -0.49 -4.29 16.33
C TYR A 294 -0.60 -5.70 16.89
N GLN A 295 -0.79 -5.80 18.20
CA GLN A 295 -1.03 -7.07 18.88
C GLN A 295 -2.34 -7.03 19.66
N LEU A 296 -3.14 -8.07 19.47
CA LEU A 296 -4.35 -8.37 20.21
C LEU A 296 -4.12 -9.69 20.95
N LYS A 297 -4.01 -9.63 22.28
CA LYS A 297 -3.76 -10.79 23.11
C LYS A 297 -5.05 -11.43 23.63
N ASN A 298 -5.00 -12.73 23.89
CA ASN A 298 -6.08 -13.50 24.49
C ASN A 298 -7.43 -13.38 23.76
N LEU A 299 -7.43 -13.40 22.42
CA LEU A 299 -8.67 -13.46 21.63
C LEU A 299 -9.36 -14.81 21.86
N SER A 300 -10.52 -14.79 22.52
CA SER A 300 -11.28 -16.00 22.85
C SER A 300 -11.98 -16.56 21.61
N CYS A 301 -11.62 -17.78 21.22
CA CYS A 301 -12.24 -18.53 20.13
C CYS A 301 -13.00 -19.74 20.68
N ARG A 302 -14.25 -19.89 20.24
CA ARG A 302 -15.11 -21.05 20.53
C ARG A 302 -14.36 -22.36 20.24
N ASP A 303 -14.43 -23.31 21.17
CA ASP A 303 -13.82 -24.66 21.12
C ASP A 303 -12.29 -24.75 20.90
N ILE A 304 -11.57 -23.63 20.76
CA ILE A 304 -10.13 -23.60 20.45
C ILE A 304 -9.32 -22.94 21.58
N GLY A 305 -9.96 -22.08 22.39
CA GLY A 305 -9.33 -21.35 23.48
C GLY A 305 -8.84 -19.96 23.05
N SER A 306 -7.87 -19.41 23.79
CA SER A 306 -7.34 -18.07 23.53
C SER A 306 -6.20 -18.10 22.51
N ILE A 307 -6.29 -17.25 21.48
CA ILE A 307 -5.25 -17.05 20.46
C ILE A 307 -4.73 -15.60 20.56
N ASP A 308 -3.42 -15.41 20.42
CA ASP A 308 -2.82 -14.09 20.20
C ASP A 308 -2.77 -13.83 18.69
N VAL A 309 -3.32 -12.69 18.24
CA VAL A 309 -3.31 -12.29 16.83
C VAL A 309 -2.58 -10.96 16.65
N HIS A 310 -1.94 -10.77 15.50
CA HIS A 310 -1.10 -9.62 15.22
C HIS A 310 -1.15 -9.20 13.75
N THR A 311 -0.81 -7.96 13.47
CA THR A 311 -0.72 -7.43 12.09
C THR A 311 0.22 -6.23 12.04
N CYS A 312 0.80 -5.96 10.87
CA CYS A 312 1.69 -4.81 10.64
C CYS A 312 0.99 -3.77 9.75
N SER A 313 1.24 -2.48 10.00
CA SER A 313 0.99 -1.47 8.97
C SER A 313 2.04 -1.58 7.87
N GLY A 314 1.67 -1.22 6.65
CA GLY A 314 2.63 -0.78 5.64
C GLY A 314 3.59 0.28 6.19
N HIS A 315 4.80 0.32 5.62
CA HIS A 315 5.91 1.14 6.09
C HIS A 315 5.63 2.63 5.94
N PHE A 316 6.06 3.44 6.91
CA PHE A 316 6.03 4.90 6.88
C PHE A 316 7.43 5.49 7.17
N SER A 317 7.65 6.70 6.69
CA SER A 317 8.89 7.47 6.90
C SER A 317 8.74 8.34 8.14
N TYR A 318 9.76 8.38 9.01
CA TYR A 318 9.74 9.17 10.25
C TYR A 318 10.62 10.43 10.14
N MET A 319 10.07 11.59 10.48
CA MET A 319 10.76 12.88 10.41
C MET A 319 10.85 13.56 11.77
N VAL A 320 12.06 13.91 12.19
CA VAL A 320 12.35 14.78 13.34
C VAL A 320 12.24 16.25 12.91
N HIS A 321 12.83 16.61 11.78
CA HIS A 321 12.98 17.98 11.30
C HIS A 321 12.39 18.17 9.89
N THR A 322 11.98 19.40 9.56
CA THR A 322 11.32 19.71 8.29
C THR A 322 12.25 19.69 7.07
N ASN A 323 13.57 19.75 7.27
CA ASN A 323 14.56 19.55 6.20
C ASN A 323 14.56 18.11 5.65
N GLN A 324 14.05 17.14 6.43
CA GLN A 324 13.89 15.76 5.99
C GLN A 324 12.67 15.56 5.08
N SER A 325 11.81 16.58 4.93
CA SER A 325 10.52 16.43 4.24
C SER A 325 10.66 16.11 2.76
N CYS A 326 11.71 16.57 2.07
CA CYS A 326 11.91 16.25 0.66
C CYS A 326 12.07 14.73 0.45
N SER A 327 13.07 14.12 1.10
CA SER A 327 13.35 12.68 0.99
C SER A 327 12.23 11.80 1.56
N ALA A 328 11.62 12.20 2.68
CA ALA A 328 10.51 11.45 3.28
C ALA A 328 9.26 11.43 2.38
N ASN A 329 8.97 12.53 1.69
CA ASN A 329 7.90 12.57 0.70
C ASN A 329 8.24 11.79 -0.58
N ALA A 330 9.52 11.72 -0.97
CA ALA A 330 9.98 10.86 -2.06
C ALA A 330 9.64 9.39 -1.79
N MET A 331 9.91 8.94 -0.57
CA MET A 331 9.64 7.57 -0.14
C MET A 331 8.13 7.29 -0.03
N ALA A 332 7.34 8.26 0.48
CA ALA A 332 5.89 8.15 0.53
C ALA A 332 5.26 8.06 -0.88
N PHE A 333 5.71 8.89 -1.83
CA PHE A 333 5.34 8.79 -3.25
C PHE A 333 5.74 7.44 -3.84
N TRP A 334 6.97 7.00 -3.59
CA TRP A 334 7.51 5.78 -4.17
C TRP A 334 6.70 4.53 -3.78
N LYS A 335 6.27 4.43 -2.52
CA LYS A 335 5.35 3.36 -2.08
C LYS A 335 4.01 3.39 -2.81
N ILE A 336 3.44 4.57 -3.05
CA ILE A 336 2.20 4.71 -3.82
C ILE A 336 2.43 4.18 -5.25
N ALA A 337 3.56 4.53 -5.88
CA ALA A 337 3.90 4.05 -7.22
C ALA A 337 4.08 2.52 -7.28
N LEU A 338 4.81 1.91 -6.33
CA LEU A 338 4.95 0.45 -6.23
C LEU A 338 3.60 -0.25 -6.08
N ILE A 339 2.72 0.27 -5.22
CA ILE A 339 1.40 -0.31 -4.93
C ILE A 339 0.43 -0.10 -6.11
N ALA A 340 0.54 1.01 -6.85
CA ALA A 340 -0.18 1.20 -8.10
C ALA A 340 0.28 0.18 -9.17
N ASP A 341 1.57 -0.10 -9.26
CA ASP A 341 2.22 -1.02 -10.23
C ASP A 341 2.04 -2.53 -9.93
N GLY A 342 1.06 -2.91 -9.09
CA GLY A 342 0.77 -4.31 -8.79
C GLY A 342 1.68 -4.96 -7.76
N LYS A 343 2.69 -4.26 -7.26
CA LYS A 343 3.67 -4.84 -6.33
C LYS A 343 3.09 -4.93 -4.92
N SER A 344 3.54 -5.96 -4.19
CA SER A 344 3.03 -6.25 -2.85
C SER A 344 3.24 -5.05 -1.92
N ALA A 345 2.15 -4.60 -1.30
CA ALA A 345 2.17 -3.56 -0.26
C ALA A 345 2.82 -4.04 1.06
N GLU A 346 3.40 -5.24 1.05
CA GLU A 346 3.99 -5.91 2.18
C GLU A 346 5.51 -5.95 2.01
N TRP A 347 6.22 -5.44 3.03
CA TRP A 347 7.67 -5.54 3.30
C TRP A 347 8.62 -4.79 2.36
N ASN A 348 9.12 -3.66 2.88
CA ASN A 348 10.21 -2.81 2.38
C ASN A 348 10.09 -2.26 0.92
N PRO A 349 10.02 -0.93 0.72
CA PRO A 349 10.24 -0.34 -0.61
C PRO A 349 11.70 -0.52 -1.06
N VAL A 350 12.00 -1.67 -1.66
CA VAL A 350 13.32 -1.99 -2.20
C VAL A 350 13.72 -0.91 -3.22
N GLU A 351 14.84 -0.23 -3.00
CA GLU A 351 15.32 0.85 -3.88
C GLU A 351 15.61 0.37 -5.31
N ASP A 352 15.85 -0.93 -5.47
CA ASP A 352 16.14 -1.62 -6.72
C ASP A 352 14.89 -2.04 -7.51
N CYS A 353 13.68 -1.81 -6.97
CA CYS A 353 12.46 -1.98 -7.75
C CYS A 353 12.33 -0.90 -8.84
N GLU A 354 11.75 -1.26 -9.98
CA GLU A 354 11.39 -0.30 -11.05
C GLU A 354 9.89 -0.34 -11.33
N VAL A 355 9.21 0.80 -11.28
CA VAL A 355 7.77 0.90 -11.63
C VAL A 355 7.58 1.14 -13.12
N SER A 356 6.49 0.64 -13.70
CA SER A 356 6.10 1.00 -15.07
C SER A 356 5.80 2.50 -15.19
N TRP A 357 6.04 3.09 -16.37
CA TRP A 357 5.72 4.49 -16.63
C TRP A 357 4.23 4.81 -16.39
N PRO A 358 3.24 3.99 -16.84
CA PRO A 358 1.84 4.25 -16.53
C PRO A 358 1.53 4.30 -15.03
N ALA A 359 2.12 3.41 -14.22
CA ALA A 359 1.96 3.44 -12.76
C ALA A 359 2.63 4.68 -12.14
N PHE A 360 3.80 5.09 -12.64
CA PHE A 360 4.48 6.33 -12.24
C PHE A 360 3.62 7.57 -12.57
N GLU A 361 3.09 7.65 -13.79
CA GLU A 361 2.27 8.77 -14.28
C GLU A 361 1.02 8.99 -13.42
N ILE A 362 0.21 7.94 -13.26
CA ILE A 362 -1.02 7.99 -12.47
C ILE A 362 -0.70 8.32 -11.01
N SER A 363 0.34 7.70 -10.43
CA SER A 363 0.73 7.94 -9.03
C SER A 363 1.25 9.34 -8.78
N LEU A 364 1.99 9.92 -9.73
CA LEU A 364 2.58 11.25 -9.59
C LEU A 364 1.52 12.34 -9.73
N ASP A 365 0.58 12.21 -10.66
CA ASP A 365 -0.58 13.12 -10.76
C ASP A 365 -1.45 13.04 -9.51
N TYR A 366 -1.80 11.83 -9.09
CA TYR A 366 -2.57 11.60 -7.89
C TYR A 366 -1.87 12.21 -6.64
N TYR A 367 -0.55 12.00 -6.49
CA TYR A 367 0.25 12.56 -5.40
C TYR A 367 0.30 14.10 -5.46
N PHE A 368 0.41 14.67 -6.66
CA PHE A 368 0.37 16.11 -6.91
C PHE A 368 -0.95 16.72 -6.43
N ARG A 369 -2.09 16.20 -6.89
CA ARG A 369 -3.44 16.67 -6.52
C ARG A 369 -3.66 16.63 -5.01
N LYS A 370 -3.27 15.53 -4.34
CA LYS A 370 -3.39 15.34 -2.88
C LYS A 370 -2.69 16.45 -2.09
N ASN A 371 -1.47 16.81 -2.49
CA ASN A 371 -0.64 17.78 -1.76
C ASN A 371 -1.05 19.24 -2.03
N ILE A 372 -1.51 19.53 -3.25
CA ILE A 372 -1.83 20.89 -3.72
C ILE A 372 -3.30 21.27 -3.47
N LYS A 373 -4.18 20.29 -3.21
CA LYS A 373 -5.61 20.50 -2.92
C LYS A 373 -6.31 21.29 -4.04
N ALA A 374 -6.06 20.82 -5.26
CA ALA A 374 -6.67 21.30 -6.49
C ALA A 374 -7.19 20.10 -7.28
N GLU A 375 -8.35 20.26 -7.91
CA GLU A 375 -8.93 19.24 -8.80
C GLU A 375 -8.09 19.10 -10.08
N ARG A 376 -7.55 20.21 -10.61
CA ARG A 376 -6.62 20.21 -11.75
C ARG A 376 -5.31 19.52 -11.36
N GLY A 377 -5.09 18.37 -11.99
CA GLY A 377 -3.85 17.61 -11.92
C GLY A 377 -2.78 18.01 -12.93
N LEU A 378 -1.77 17.17 -13.02
CA LEU A 378 -0.77 17.16 -14.07
C LEU A 378 -1.41 16.75 -15.41
N LEU A 379 -0.84 17.23 -16.52
CA LEU A 379 -1.29 16.96 -17.88
C LEU A 379 -0.30 16.03 -18.61
N LYS A 380 -0.74 15.39 -19.71
CA LYS A 380 0.13 14.49 -20.49
C LYS A 380 1.39 15.17 -21.02
N GLU A 381 1.30 16.47 -21.30
CA GLU A 381 2.42 17.29 -21.76
C GLU A 381 3.44 17.56 -20.64
N HIS A 382 3.01 17.54 -19.37
CA HIS A 382 3.92 17.54 -18.22
C HIS A 382 4.68 16.21 -18.13
N PHE A 383 3.98 15.09 -18.33
CA PHE A 383 4.59 13.76 -18.38
C PHE A 383 5.53 13.57 -19.56
N HIS A 384 5.21 14.16 -20.73
CA HIS A 384 6.14 14.23 -21.86
C HIS A 384 7.45 14.95 -21.46
N ASN A 385 7.35 16.09 -20.78
CA ASN A 385 8.52 16.81 -20.27
C ASN A 385 9.32 16.00 -19.23
N PHE A 386 8.62 15.30 -18.33
CA PHE A 386 9.26 14.42 -17.35
C PHE A 386 9.94 13.23 -18.00
N GLY A 387 9.36 12.64 -19.06
CA GLY A 387 9.98 11.56 -19.83
C GLY A 387 11.29 11.99 -20.48
N TRP A 388 11.35 13.16 -21.11
CA TRP A 388 12.63 13.69 -21.63
C TRP A 388 13.67 13.88 -20.52
N LYS A 389 13.29 14.33 -19.32
CA LYS A 389 14.19 14.50 -18.17
C LYS A 389 14.63 13.17 -17.53
N LEU A 390 13.73 12.18 -17.45
CA LEU A 390 13.92 10.93 -16.72
C LEU A 390 14.34 9.75 -17.60
N LEU A 391 14.07 9.75 -18.90
CA LEU A 391 14.39 8.68 -19.84
C LEU A 391 15.32 9.18 -20.96
N GLY A 392 15.21 10.46 -21.35
CA GLY A 392 15.93 11.03 -22.50
C GLY A 392 15.17 10.88 -23.82
N HIS A 393 13.90 10.48 -23.76
CA HIS A 393 12.97 10.35 -24.89
C HIS A 393 11.52 10.51 -24.42
N PRO A 394 10.53 10.64 -25.33
CA PRO A 394 9.12 10.58 -24.97
C PRO A 394 8.80 9.21 -24.33
N PRO A 395 7.97 9.16 -23.27
CA PRO A 395 7.70 7.93 -22.54
C PRO A 395 6.72 7.02 -23.30
N THR A 396 6.88 5.71 -23.10
CA THR A 396 6.06 4.62 -23.63
C THR A 396 5.49 3.76 -22.49
N ALA A 397 4.59 2.83 -22.80
CA ALA A 397 3.99 1.96 -21.77
C ALA A 397 4.98 0.93 -21.18
N ASP A 398 5.99 0.53 -21.97
CA ASP A 398 7.00 -0.47 -21.59
C ASP A 398 8.15 0.13 -20.76
N ASP A 399 8.26 1.46 -20.73
CA ASP A 399 9.28 2.17 -19.97
C ASP A 399 9.15 1.95 -18.47
N LYS A 400 10.29 1.92 -17.79
CA LYS A 400 10.38 1.75 -16.34
C LYS A 400 11.25 2.82 -15.71
N ILE A 401 10.92 3.15 -14.47
CA ILE A 401 11.64 4.12 -13.66
C ILE A 401 12.00 3.47 -12.33
N SER A 402 13.23 3.65 -11.85
CA SER A 402 13.68 3.21 -10.52
C SER A 402 13.67 4.35 -9.49
N TYR A 403 13.65 4.01 -8.20
CA TYR A 403 13.75 5.00 -7.12
C TYR A 403 15.00 5.86 -7.26
N GLN A 404 16.13 5.22 -7.58
CA GLN A 404 17.43 5.87 -7.74
C GLN A 404 17.44 6.89 -8.89
N ARG A 405 16.76 6.59 -10.01
CA ARG A 405 16.64 7.50 -11.15
C ARG A 405 15.90 8.80 -10.79
N ILE A 406 14.94 8.73 -9.88
CA ILE A 406 14.16 9.87 -9.41
C ILE A 406 14.89 10.66 -8.30
N THR A 407 15.55 9.97 -7.37
CA THR A 407 15.97 10.53 -6.07
C THR A 407 17.48 10.59 -5.81
N LYS A 408 18.29 9.88 -6.60
CA LYS A 408 19.76 9.82 -6.43
C LYS A 408 20.51 10.36 -7.64
N GLN A 409 19.97 10.18 -8.86
CA GLN A 409 20.59 10.70 -10.06
C GLN A 409 20.39 12.22 -10.22
N ILE A 410 21.51 12.95 -10.28
CA ILE A 410 21.53 14.38 -10.62
C ILE A 410 21.30 14.53 -12.13
N LEU A 411 20.30 15.33 -12.51
CA LEU A 411 20.03 15.67 -13.90
C LEU A 411 20.85 16.91 -14.32
N PRO A 412 21.69 16.85 -15.38
CA PRO A 412 22.59 17.95 -15.74
C PRO A 412 21.91 19.31 -15.96
N GLU A 413 20.71 19.31 -16.54
CA GLU A 413 19.91 20.53 -16.78
C GLU A 413 19.44 21.20 -15.48
N LEU A 414 19.11 20.39 -14.46
CA LEU A 414 18.55 20.85 -13.19
C LEU A 414 19.62 21.10 -12.12
N LYS A 415 20.79 20.46 -12.26
CA LYS A 415 21.89 20.43 -11.26
C LYS A 415 21.46 19.88 -9.88
N THR A 416 20.36 19.13 -9.87
CA THR A 416 19.75 18.47 -8.70
C THR A 416 19.07 17.18 -9.18
N THR A 417 18.51 16.38 -8.28
CA THR A 417 17.70 15.21 -8.66
C THR A 417 16.32 15.62 -9.18
N PHE A 418 15.65 14.76 -9.97
CA PHE A 418 14.29 15.03 -10.43
C PHE A 418 13.34 15.31 -9.26
N TRP A 419 13.44 14.50 -8.20
CA TRP A 419 12.56 14.64 -7.04
C TRP A 419 12.73 15.97 -6.31
N GLU A 420 13.96 16.42 -6.05
CA GLU A 420 14.21 17.70 -5.37
C GLU A 420 13.65 18.89 -6.15
N TRP A 421 13.82 18.89 -7.47
CA TRP A 421 13.22 19.89 -8.37
C TRP A 421 11.69 19.85 -8.34
N TYR A 422 11.11 18.67 -8.53
CA TYR A 422 9.66 18.47 -8.54
C TYR A 422 9.01 18.82 -7.20
N TYR A 423 9.65 18.46 -6.08
CA TYR A 423 9.18 18.75 -4.72
C TYR A 423 9.14 20.27 -4.44
N GLU A 424 10.20 21.01 -4.78
CA GLU A 424 10.20 22.47 -4.61
C GLU A 424 9.25 23.16 -5.61
N ALA A 425 9.05 22.61 -6.80
CA ALA A 425 8.01 23.07 -7.73
C ALA A 425 6.59 22.87 -7.18
N MET A 426 6.28 21.71 -6.60
CA MET A 426 5.00 21.47 -5.90
C MET A 426 4.78 22.45 -4.75
N ARG A 427 5.83 22.72 -3.95
CA ARG A 427 5.77 23.69 -2.85
C ARG A 427 5.48 25.10 -3.36
N LEU A 428 6.09 25.50 -4.48
CA LEU A 428 5.77 26.77 -5.16
C LEU A 428 4.32 26.80 -5.64
N VAL A 429 3.81 25.73 -6.28
CA VAL A 429 2.41 25.68 -6.77
C VAL A 429 1.40 25.76 -5.62
N ASN A 430 1.77 25.33 -4.42
CA ASN A 430 0.94 25.44 -3.22
C ASN A 430 0.97 26.83 -2.54
N GLU A 431 1.81 27.77 -3.01
CA GLU A 431 1.75 29.18 -2.57
C GLU A 431 0.51 29.87 -3.16
N GLU A 432 -0.21 30.66 -2.34
CA GLU A 432 -1.58 31.11 -2.61
C GLU A 432 -1.80 31.75 -4.00
N LEU A 433 -0.83 32.54 -4.48
CA LEU A 433 -0.91 33.20 -5.79
C LEU A 433 -0.75 32.20 -6.94
N VAL A 434 0.20 31.28 -6.81
CA VAL A 434 0.52 30.27 -7.82
C VAL A 434 -0.58 29.22 -7.89
N LEU A 435 -1.15 28.86 -6.73
CA LEU A 435 -2.28 27.93 -6.62
C LEU A 435 -3.52 28.45 -7.38
N LYS A 436 -3.78 29.76 -7.35
CA LYS A 436 -4.85 30.39 -8.13
C LYS A 436 -4.57 30.26 -9.63
N LEU A 437 -3.39 30.67 -10.09
CA LEU A 437 -2.99 30.52 -11.49
C LEU A 437 -3.03 29.06 -11.97
N TRP A 438 -2.68 28.10 -11.10
CA TRP A 438 -2.79 26.68 -11.40
C TRP A 438 -4.26 26.26 -11.59
N LYS A 439 -5.15 26.60 -10.64
CA LYS A 439 -6.57 26.23 -10.68
C LYS A 439 -7.30 26.80 -11.90
N GLU A 440 -7.02 28.04 -12.29
CA GLU A 440 -7.64 28.70 -13.45
C GLU A 440 -7.11 28.19 -14.82
N GLY A 441 -6.13 27.28 -14.85
CA GLY A 441 -5.48 26.86 -16.10
C GLY A 441 -4.34 27.78 -16.56
N TRP A 442 -4.14 28.93 -15.90
CA TRP A 442 -3.27 30.04 -16.32
C TRP A 442 -1.79 29.81 -15.97
N MET A 443 -1.32 28.60 -16.22
CA MET A 443 0.06 28.18 -16.08
C MET A 443 0.30 26.95 -16.96
N ALA A 444 1.32 27.04 -17.83
CA ALA A 444 1.81 25.89 -18.61
C ALA A 444 2.49 24.88 -17.68
N GLY A 445 3.19 25.39 -16.66
CA GLY A 445 3.69 24.57 -15.56
C GLY A 445 4.97 23.83 -15.94
N PHE A 446 4.91 22.51 -16.01
CA PHE A 446 6.08 21.66 -16.29
C PHE A 446 6.30 21.53 -17.80
N ILE A 447 7.04 22.48 -18.36
CA ILE A 447 7.35 22.56 -19.79
C ILE A 447 8.80 23.00 -19.98
N SER A 448 9.50 22.40 -20.95
CA SER A 448 10.91 22.73 -21.21
C SER A 448 11.06 24.15 -21.72
N LYS A 449 12.29 24.66 -21.69
CA LYS A 449 12.60 25.96 -22.31
C LYS A 449 12.27 25.96 -23.81
N ALA A 450 12.61 24.89 -24.52
CA ALA A 450 12.42 24.77 -25.97
C ALA A 450 10.94 24.68 -26.34
N ASP A 451 10.15 23.84 -25.66
CA ASP A 451 8.73 23.68 -25.93
C ASP A 451 7.96 24.97 -25.64
N ALA A 452 8.35 25.71 -24.58
CA ALA A 452 7.77 27.01 -24.26
C ALA A 452 8.09 28.09 -25.33
N GLU A 453 9.30 28.08 -25.88
CA GLU A 453 9.68 28.94 -27.01
C GLU A 453 8.88 28.60 -28.26
N ASP A 454 8.80 27.32 -28.62
CA ASP A 454 8.07 26.80 -29.77
C ASP A 454 6.55 27.07 -29.68
N MET A 455 5.94 26.89 -28.49
CA MET A 455 4.55 27.30 -28.25
C MET A 455 4.31 28.79 -28.48
N LEU A 456 5.20 29.66 -28.01
CA LEU A 456 5.08 31.11 -28.22
C LEU A 456 5.37 31.53 -29.66
N LEU A 457 6.28 30.85 -30.37
CA LEU A 457 6.56 31.08 -31.79
C LEU A 457 5.37 30.69 -32.67
N ARG A 458 4.67 29.59 -32.34
CA ARG A 458 3.44 29.16 -33.04
C ARG A 458 2.20 30.00 -32.74
N ALA A 459 2.18 30.78 -31.67
CA ALA A 459 1.05 31.66 -31.37
C ALA A 459 0.83 32.68 -32.51
N ALA A 460 -0.43 33.01 -32.81
CA ALA A 460 -0.74 34.03 -33.83
C ALA A 460 -0.34 35.45 -33.39
N ASN A 461 -0.53 35.75 -32.10
CA ASN A 461 -0.36 37.09 -31.52
C ASN A 461 0.85 37.15 -30.58
N PRO A 462 1.37 38.35 -30.24
CA PRO A 462 2.34 38.52 -29.17
C PRO A 462 1.77 37.94 -27.87
N SER A 463 2.50 37.06 -27.20
CA SER A 463 1.96 36.36 -26.03
C SER A 463 3.02 36.08 -24.97
N PHE A 464 2.55 35.80 -23.75
CA PHE A 464 3.38 35.33 -22.65
C PHE A 464 2.77 34.12 -21.95
N LEU A 465 3.61 33.32 -21.29
CA LEU A 465 3.19 32.18 -20.47
C LEU A 465 4.00 32.06 -19.18
N PHE A 466 3.48 31.28 -18.24
CA PHE A 466 4.13 30.93 -16.98
C PHE A 466 4.56 29.46 -16.99
N ARG A 467 5.84 29.21 -16.65
CA ARG A 467 6.40 27.86 -16.48
C ARG A 467 7.21 27.74 -15.21
N ILE A 468 7.34 26.53 -14.69
CA ILE A 468 8.28 26.20 -13.61
C ILE A 468 9.71 26.35 -14.14
N SER A 469 10.61 26.91 -13.33
CA SER A 469 12.02 27.04 -13.71
C SER A 469 12.78 25.71 -13.59
N ASP A 470 13.58 25.38 -14.60
CA ASP A 470 14.56 24.29 -14.55
C ASP A 470 15.81 24.68 -13.75
N SER A 471 16.21 25.96 -13.81
CA SER A 471 17.50 26.46 -13.34
C SER A 471 17.49 27.03 -11.92
N GLN A 472 16.30 27.24 -11.35
CA GLN A 472 16.12 27.75 -9.99
C GLN A 472 14.96 27.00 -9.31
N LEU A 473 15.31 26.23 -8.27
CA LEU A 473 14.34 25.43 -7.51
C LEU A 473 13.23 26.30 -6.92
N GLY A 474 11.99 25.81 -7.01
CA GLY A 474 10.82 26.49 -6.44
C GLY A 474 10.61 27.92 -6.96
N ALA A 475 10.93 28.19 -8.23
CA ALA A 475 10.73 29.49 -8.86
C ALA A 475 9.90 29.43 -10.16
N LEU A 476 9.12 30.48 -10.39
CA LEU A 476 8.26 30.66 -11.55
C LEU A 476 8.96 31.51 -12.61
N SER A 477 9.06 31.03 -13.84
CA SER A 477 9.57 31.79 -14.99
C SER A 477 8.43 32.39 -15.80
N LEU A 478 8.57 33.66 -16.20
CA LEU A 478 7.68 34.34 -17.15
C LEU A 478 8.40 34.38 -18.51
N VAL A 479 7.77 33.86 -19.55
CA VAL A 479 8.34 33.78 -20.92
C VAL A 479 7.47 34.59 -21.87
N VAL A 480 8.08 35.43 -22.71
CA VAL A 480 7.40 36.44 -23.56
C VAL A 480 7.89 36.39 -25.00
N ARG A 481 6.96 36.47 -25.96
CA ARG A 481 7.23 36.90 -27.34
C ARG A 481 6.62 38.27 -27.58
N HIS A 482 7.47 39.26 -27.88
CA HIS A 482 7.04 40.60 -28.27
C HIS A 482 6.60 40.63 -29.75
N ALA A 483 5.86 41.67 -30.13
CA ALA A 483 5.40 41.86 -31.51
C ALA A 483 6.57 41.90 -32.50
N ASN A 484 6.40 41.21 -33.64
CA ASN A 484 7.37 41.12 -34.74
C ASN A 484 8.76 40.59 -34.32
N SER A 485 8.87 39.92 -33.17
CA SER A 485 10.11 39.33 -32.67
C SER A 485 10.09 37.80 -32.80
N THR A 486 11.14 37.24 -33.42
CA THR A 486 11.48 35.81 -33.29
C THR A 486 12.27 35.50 -32.02
N LEU A 487 12.80 36.53 -31.33
CA LEU A 487 13.46 36.39 -30.04
C LEU A 487 12.41 36.22 -28.94
N ILE A 488 12.54 35.12 -28.19
CA ILE A 488 11.75 34.82 -26.99
C ILE A 488 12.54 35.25 -25.74
N ASN A 489 11.93 36.12 -24.92
CA ASN A 489 12.53 36.63 -23.70
C ASN A 489 12.09 35.77 -22.50
N HIS A 490 13.06 35.27 -21.72
CA HIS A 490 12.81 34.61 -20.44
C HIS A 490 13.21 35.57 -19.32
N LEU A 491 12.26 35.97 -18.48
CA LEU A 491 12.55 36.80 -17.32
C LEU A 491 13.22 35.96 -16.22
N ALA A 492 13.97 36.63 -15.34
CA ALA A 492 14.57 35.98 -14.17
C ALA A 492 13.48 35.31 -13.30
N PRO A 493 13.66 34.06 -12.84
CA PRO A 493 12.61 33.35 -12.11
C PRO A 493 12.24 33.98 -10.76
N PHE A 494 10.94 34.02 -10.48
CA PHE A 494 10.36 34.51 -9.23
C PHE A 494 10.19 33.35 -8.24
N ASN A 495 11.02 33.29 -7.21
CA ASN A 495 10.81 32.36 -6.09
C ASN A 495 9.66 32.85 -5.17
N ALA A 496 9.23 32.01 -4.23
CA ALA A 496 8.14 32.31 -3.30
C ALA A 496 8.33 33.60 -2.47
N ALA A 497 9.56 34.05 -2.22
CA ALA A 497 9.84 35.33 -1.55
C ALA A 497 9.73 36.51 -2.54
N SER A 498 10.31 36.39 -3.74
CA SER A 498 10.21 37.39 -4.81
C SER A 498 8.76 37.66 -5.21
N LEU A 499 7.92 36.62 -5.29
CA LEU A 499 6.48 36.74 -5.56
C LEU A 499 5.70 37.53 -4.49
N LYS A 500 6.23 37.60 -3.26
CA LYS A 500 5.64 38.35 -2.13
C LYS A 500 6.15 39.79 -2.07
N SER A 501 7.39 40.04 -2.48
CA SER A 501 8.00 41.39 -2.49
C SER A 501 7.72 42.18 -3.78
N LEU A 502 7.65 41.50 -4.93
CA LEU A 502 7.34 42.09 -6.24
C LEU A 502 6.19 41.30 -6.88
N PRO A 503 4.94 41.79 -6.77
CA PRO A 503 3.77 41.11 -7.31
C PRO A 503 3.87 40.87 -8.82
N LEU A 504 3.46 39.68 -9.28
CA LEU A 504 3.38 39.36 -10.71
C LEU A 504 2.51 40.37 -11.48
N SER A 505 1.49 40.94 -10.84
CA SER A 505 0.67 42.00 -11.44
C SER A 505 1.51 43.20 -11.88
N GLU A 506 2.47 43.64 -11.06
CA GLU A 506 3.31 44.81 -11.37
C GLU A 506 4.32 44.50 -12.49
N THR A 507 4.81 43.26 -12.56
CA THR A 507 5.65 42.78 -13.67
C THR A 507 4.87 42.77 -15.00
N ILE A 508 3.64 42.24 -14.99
CA ILE A 508 2.77 42.19 -16.17
C ILE A 508 2.22 43.58 -16.52
N GLU A 509 2.05 44.48 -15.55
CA GLU A 509 1.56 45.85 -15.77
C GLU A 509 2.52 46.72 -16.57
N CYS A 510 3.81 46.38 -16.56
CA CYS A 510 4.88 47.08 -17.27
C CYS A 510 4.51 47.41 -18.73
N GLU A 511 5.03 48.55 -19.21
CA GLU A 511 4.82 49.03 -20.58
C GLU A 511 5.39 48.07 -21.64
N MET A 512 6.48 47.36 -21.33
CA MET A 512 7.07 46.34 -22.21
C MET A 512 6.13 45.15 -22.48
N MET A 513 5.11 44.96 -21.64
CA MET A 513 4.09 43.92 -21.77
C MET A 513 2.80 44.44 -22.42
N ARG A 514 2.74 45.68 -22.93
CA ARG A 514 1.51 46.27 -23.47
C ARG A 514 1.14 45.59 -24.79
N GLY A 515 -0.13 45.15 -24.92
CA GLY A 515 -0.60 44.43 -26.10
C GLY A 515 -0.06 43.00 -26.22
N ILE A 516 0.48 42.44 -25.13
CA ILE A 516 0.91 41.04 -25.05
C ILE A 516 -0.07 40.30 -24.13
N ASP A 517 -0.83 39.38 -24.72
CA ASP A 517 -1.85 38.60 -24.01
C ASP A 517 -1.30 37.29 -23.46
N PHE A 518 -2.01 36.69 -22.51
CA PHE A 518 -1.59 35.42 -21.94
C PHE A 518 -1.98 34.27 -22.88
N LEU A 519 -1.01 33.40 -23.18
CA LEU A 519 -1.28 32.19 -23.96
C LEU A 519 -1.84 31.11 -23.04
N GLU A 520 -3.14 30.82 -23.18
CA GLU A 520 -3.73 29.67 -22.49
C GLU A 520 -3.05 28.38 -22.96
N SER A 521 -2.64 27.58 -21.98
CA SER A 521 -1.78 26.43 -22.24
C SER A 521 -2.59 25.32 -22.91
N TYR A 522 -2.11 24.86 -24.07
CA TYR A 522 -2.68 23.77 -24.87
C TYR A 522 -4.07 24.04 -25.50
N GLY A 523 -4.78 25.10 -25.10
CA GLY A 523 -6.03 25.56 -25.73
C GLY A 523 -5.87 26.53 -26.90
N GLN A 524 -4.65 27.06 -27.15
CA GLN A 524 -4.33 28.10 -28.16
C GLN A 524 -5.13 29.42 -28.07
N SER A 525 -6.00 29.58 -27.07
CA SER A 525 -6.77 30.79 -26.82
C SER A 525 -5.92 31.88 -26.17
N ALA A 526 -6.01 33.10 -26.68
CA ALA A 526 -5.38 34.26 -26.06
C ALA A 526 -6.32 34.84 -24.99
N ILE A 527 -5.86 34.84 -23.73
CA ILE A 527 -6.58 35.46 -22.62
C ILE A 527 -6.09 36.91 -22.50
N PRO A 528 -6.98 37.93 -22.59
CA PRO A 528 -6.59 39.32 -22.51
C PRO A 528 -5.75 39.63 -21.26
N ARG A 529 -4.65 40.38 -21.42
CA ARG A 529 -3.73 40.74 -20.32
C ARG A 529 -4.46 41.28 -19.09
N GLN A 530 -5.51 42.07 -19.31
CA GLN A 530 -6.31 42.67 -18.23
C GLN A 530 -7.03 41.61 -17.38
N THR A 531 -7.55 40.56 -17.98
CA THR A 531 -8.22 39.45 -17.28
C THR A 531 -7.27 38.76 -16.30
N VAL A 532 -6.01 38.56 -16.72
CA VAL A 532 -4.94 38.00 -15.87
C VAL A 532 -4.59 38.96 -14.72
N LEU A 533 -4.45 40.25 -15.02
CA LEU A 533 -4.19 41.27 -14.00
C LEU A 533 -5.31 41.36 -12.95
N ASP A 534 -6.56 41.23 -13.37
CA ASP A 534 -7.71 41.32 -12.46
C ASP A 534 -7.72 40.18 -11.43
N VAL A 535 -7.36 38.95 -11.81
CA VAL A 535 -7.25 37.82 -10.85
C VAL A 535 -6.04 38.00 -9.92
N LEU A 536 -4.89 38.40 -10.46
CA LEU A 536 -3.70 38.69 -9.66
C LEU A 536 -3.94 39.81 -8.64
N LYS A 537 -4.79 40.79 -8.98
CA LYS A 537 -5.20 41.90 -8.10
C LYS A 537 -6.28 41.50 -7.10
N LYS A 538 -7.32 40.76 -7.52
CA LYS A 538 -8.43 40.29 -6.64
C LYS A 538 -7.94 39.45 -5.46
N GLY A 539 -6.77 38.82 -5.56
CA GLY A 539 -6.12 38.13 -4.45
C GLY A 539 -5.66 39.03 -3.29
N LYS A 540 -5.45 40.33 -3.51
CA LYS A 540 -5.16 41.29 -2.44
C LYS A 540 -6.49 41.71 -1.80
N LYS A 541 -6.83 41.18 -0.61
CA LYS A 541 -7.71 41.93 0.31
C LYS A 541 -7.14 43.33 0.44
N GLN A 542 -7.98 44.36 0.25
CA GLN A 542 -7.58 45.73 0.54
C GLN A 542 -7.03 45.75 1.97
N LYS A 543 -5.76 46.09 2.14
CA LYS A 543 -5.34 46.69 3.40
C LYS A 543 -6.13 47.99 3.48
N GLU A 544 -7.01 48.10 4.47
CA GLU A 544 -7.58 49.39 4.83
C GLU A 544 -6.43 50.39 4.95
N ALA A 545 -6.60 51.57 4.37
CA ALA A 545 -5.60 52.61 4.47
C ALA A 545 -5.42 52.95 5.95
N LEU A 546 -4.22 52.71 6.48
CA LEU A 546 -3.86 53.21 7.81
C LEU A 546 -4.14 54.71 7.81
N PRO A 547 -4.81 55.26 8.85
CA PRO A 547 -5.13 56.67 8.89
C PRO A 547 -3.84 57.49 8.77
N VAL A 548 -3.91 58.55 7.97
CA VAL A 548 -2.76 59.32 7.47
C VAL A 548 -1.86 59.78 8.63
N SER A 549 -0.71 59.13 8.77
CA SER A 549 0.33 59.47 9.75
C SER A 549 1.61 59.94 9.04
N GLY A 550 1.56 61.19 8.59
CA GLY A 550 2.68 62.14 8.74
C GLY A 550 4.02 61.93 8.02
N TYR A 551 4.27 60.85 7.27
CA TYR A 551 5.57 60.65 6.60
C TYR A 551 5.43 60.34 5.10
N CYS A 552 5.83 61.30 4.27
CA CYS A 552 5.85 61.19 2.81
C CYS A 552 7.12 60.49 2.32
N GLY A 553 6.95 59.42 1.54
CA GLY A 553 8.04 58.80 0.77
C GLY A 553 8.35 59.61 -0.51
N TRP A 554 9.63 59.74 -0.84
CA TRP A 554 10.10 60.60 -1.94
C TRP A 554 9.93 59.97 -3.32
N ARG A 555 9.15 60.62 -4.22
CA ARG A 555 9.50 60.81 -5.65
C ARG A 555 8.44 61.60 -6.44
N THR A 556 8.80 62.81 -6.87
CA THR A 556 8.61 63.31 -8.26
C THR A 556 9.47 64.56 -8.48
N GLN A 557 10.04 64.72 -9.68
CA GLN A 557 10.75 65.93 -10.11
C GLN A 557 9.75 67.02 -10.51
N VAL A 558 10.02 68.28 -10.15
CA VAL A 558 9.52 69.49 -10.85
C VAL A 558 10.54 70.61 -10.70
N GLU A 559 10.64 71.47 -11.71
CA GLU A 559 11.57 72.60 -11.83
C GLU A 559 10.78 73.78 -12.46
N TRP A 560 11.15 75.07 -12.36
CA TRP A 560 12.40 75.74 -11.98
C TRP A 560 12.17 76.89 -10.96
N ASP A 561 13.23 77.66 -10.67
CA ASP A 561 13.22 79.07 -10.24
C ASP A 561 12.62 79.50 -8.87
N HIS A 562 13.49 79.68 -7.87
CA HIS A 562 13.93 81.02 -7.40
C HIS A 562 14.90 80.91 -6.21
N ILE A 563 16.04 81.62 -6.28
CA ILE A 563 17.09 81.63 -5.25
C ILE A 563 16.95 82.86 -4.33
N PRO A 564 16.95 82.65 -3.00
CA PRO A 564 17.73 83.54 -2.11
C PRO A 564 18.91 82.80 -1.45
N LYS A 565 20.01 83.53 -1.22
CA LYS A 565 21.30 82.98 -0.79
C LYS A 565 21.31 82.56 0.69
N LEU A 566 21.94 81.42 0.99
CA LEU A 566 22.43 81.10 2.34
C LEU A 566 23.78 81.80 2.61
N PRO A 567 24.04 82.28 3.84
CA PRO A 567 25.33 82.84 4.23
C PRO A 567 26.40 81.75 4.44
N GLN A 568 27.64 82.07 4.10
CA GLN A 568 28.81 81.22 4.33
C GLN A 568 29.22 81.24 5.82
N MET A 569 29.68 80.10 6.34
CA MET A 569 30.59 80.05 7.50
C MET A 569 31.78 79.15 7.16
N MET A 570 32.98 79.63 7.51
CA MET A 570 34.27 78.96 7.32
C MET A 570 34.61 78.02 8.49
N PRO A 571 35.52 77.04 8.31
CA PRO A 571 35.86 76.04 9.33
C PRO A 571 36.89 76.55 10.36
N VAL A 572 36.95 75.90 11.53
CA VAL A 572 38.01 76.07 12.54
C VAL A 572 38.46 74.70 13.07
N GLU A 573 39.72 74.64 13.53
CA GLU A 573 40.60 73.47 13.59
C GLU A 573 40.59 72.68 14.92
N GLN A 574 41.07 71.43 14.82
CA GLN A 574 41.94 70.67 15.74
C GLN A 574 41.84 70.84 17.27
N GLN A 575 41.73 69.71 18.01
CA GLN A 575 42.88 69.02 18.65
C GLN A 575 42.45 67.64 19.23
N ILE A 576 43.00 66.51 18.75
CA ILE A 576 44.12 65.69 19.29
C ILE A 576 43.89 65.11 20.72
N HIS A 577 43.69 63.78 20.85
CA HIS A 577 44.69 62.86 21.45
C HIS A 577 44.29 61.36 21.50
N SER A 578 45.22 60.49 21.04
CA SER A 578 45.50 59.09 21.48
C SER A 578 44.41 57.99 21.40
N ASN A 579 44.68 56.75 20.97
CA ASN A 579 45.94 56.09 20.61
C ASN A 579 45.80 55.12 19.41
N SER A 580 46.85 55.09 18.58
CA SER A 580 47.16 54.10 17.53
C SER A 580 47.44 52.70 18.10
N GLN A 581 47.15 51.56 17.45
CA GLN A 581 47.61 51.04 16.14
C GLN A 581 49.14 50.83 16.03
N PRO A 582 49.67 50.01 15.08
CA PRO A 582 49.27 48.64 14.66
C PRO A 582 50.55 47.76 14.44
N ARG A 583 50.59 46.89 13.39
CA ARG A 583 51.73 46.13 12.76
C ARG A 583 51.87 44.65 13.12
N GLU A 584 52.40 43.75 12.27
CA GLU A 584 52.49 43.65 10.78
C GLU A 584 52.82 42.18 10.43
N MET A 585 52.78 41.81 9.15
CA MET A 585 53.30 40.52 8.66
C MET A 585 54.84 40.46 8.72
N ILE A 586 55.42 39.25 8.70
CA ILE A 586 56.61 38.87 7.90
C ILE A 586 56.84 37.35 8.01
N GLU A 587 57.22 36.72 6.89
CA GLU A 587 57.68 35.33 6.79
C GLU A 587 59.13 35.19 7.28
N VAL A 588 59.52 34.04 7.85
CA VAL A 588 60.87 33.49 7.62
C VAL A 588 60.80 31.97 7.48
N ASP A 589 61.65 31.49 6.58
CA ASP A 589 61.71 30.19 5.93
C ASP A 589 62.52 29.10 6.71
N HIS A 590 62.57 27.89 6.12
CA HIS A 590 63.72 26.95 6.08
C HIS A 590 63.95 25.78 7.06
N ILE A 591 64.25 24.60 6.44
CA ILE A 591 65.22 23.53 6.80
C ILE A 591 64.85 22.59 7.99
N GLN A 592 65.02 21.26 7.97
CA GLN A 592 65.08 20.18 6.93
C GLN A 592 64.93 18.79 7.65
N PRO A 593 64.96 17.60 6.97
CA PRO A 593 64.32 16.37 7.48
C PRO A 593 65.27 15.25 7.96
N PHE A 594 64.71 14.24 8.65
CA PHE A 594 65.17 12.83 8.71
C PHE A 594 63.94 11.91 8.73
N HIS A 595 63.70 10.91 7.87
CA HIS A 595 64.45 9.70 7.47
C HIS A 595 64.59 8.60 8.54
N GLN A 596 63.75 7.54 8.45
CA GLN A 596 64.08 6.10 8.29
C GLN A 596 62.81 5.23 8.54
N VAL A 597 62.35 4.32 7.67
CA VAL A 597 62.89 3.03 7.14
C VAL A 597 62.54 1.82 8.03
N GLY A 598 61.97 0.78 7.39
CA GLY A 598 61.66 -0.55 7.97
C GLY A 598 60.17 -0.74 8.34
N SER A 599 59.52 -1.89 8.10
CA SER A 599 59.98 -3.15 7.47
C SER A 599 58.81 -4.08 7.14
N HIS A 600 58.88 -4.82 6.01
CA HIS A 600 58.04 -6.00 5.74
C HIS A 600 58.48 -7.20 6.60
N PRO A 601 57.58 -8.16 6.90
CA PRO A 601 57.40 -9.36 6.05
C PRO A 601 55.91 -9.60 5.67
N ALA A 602 55.46 -10.43 4.71
CA ALA A 602 56.02 -11.49 3.86
C ALA A 602 55.87 -12.95 4.38
N PHE A 603 55.07 -13.77 3.66
CA PHE A 603 54.98 -15.27 3.67
C PHE A 603 54.34 -15.90 4.95
N GLN A 604 53.57 -17.02 4.95
CA GLN A 604 53.08 -17.96 3.90
C GLN A 604 51.83 -18.79 4.39
N PRO A 605 51.35 -19.94 3.82
CA PRO A 605 49.90 -20.26 3.81
C PRO A 605 49.51 -21.66 4.38
N MET A 606 48.28 -22.10 4.06
CA MET A 606 47.73 -23.49 4.13
C MET A 606 47.53 -24.16 5.49
N ALA A 607 46.29 -24.61 5.72
CA ALA A 607 46.00 -26.02 6.06
C ALA A 607 44.50 -26.34 5.81
N LEU A 608 44.24 -27.42 5.06
CA LEU A 608 42.98 -28.17 5.21
C LEU A 608 43.04 -28.97 6.52
N ASN A 609 41.89 -29.24 7.13
CA ASN A 609 41.57 -30.52 7.76
C ASN A 609 40.07 -30.56 8.13
N ASP A 610 39.34 -31.51 7.55
CA ASP A 610 38.01 -31.91 8.04
C ASP A 610 38.14 -32.64 9.40
N PRO A 611 37.04 -32.84 10.14
CA PRO A 611 36.27 -34.05 9.86
C PRO A 611 34.75 -33.85 9.78
N ILE A 612 34.18 -34.66 8.88
CA ILE A 612 32.76 -34.97 8.70
C ILE A 612 32.03 -35.18 10.04
N ASN A 613 30.83 -34.63 10.17
CA ASN A 613 29.79 -35.24 10.98
C ASN A 613 28.42 -35.04 10.30
N LEU A 614 27.72 -36.13 10.01
CA LEU A 614 26.38 -36.11 9.43
C LEU A 614 25.32 -35.91 10.53
N MET A 615 24.23 -35.21 10.20
CA MET A 615 22.83 -35.59 10.45
C MET A 615 21.89 -34.43 10.09
N ASP A 616 21.03 -34.67 9.10
CA ASP A 616 19.67 -34.16 8.84
C ASP A 616 19.24 -32.75 9.34
N TYR A 617 18.71 -31.92 8.43
CA TYR A 617 17.27 -31.96 8.08
C TYR A 617 16.98 -31.12 6.82
N ALA A 618 16.02 -31.57 6.01
CA ALA A 618 15.78 -31.06 4.66
C ALA A 618 14.93 -29.77 4.61
N THR A 619 15.31 -28.84 3.73
CA THR A 619 14.49 -27.73 3.22
C THR A 619 14.12 -27.98 1.75
N PRO A 620 12.84 -27.88 1.34
CA PRO A 620 12.47 -28.03 -0.06
C PRO A 620 12.92 -26.83 -0.90
N VAL A 621 13.56 -27.10 -2.05
CA VAL A 621 13.87 -26.11 -3.09
C VAL A 621 12.81 -26.22 -4.19
N PRO A 622 12.32 -25.12 -4.79
CA PRO A 622 11.34 -25.18 -5.89
C PRO A 622 11.97 -25.79 -7.15
N ILE A 623 11.25 -26.69 -7.81
CA ILE A 623 11.66 -27.29 -9.10
C ILE A 623 11.39 -26.29 -10.23
N GLY A 624 12.39 -26.04 -11.07
CA GLY A 624 12.28 -25.17 -12.24
C GLY A 624 11.50 -25.82 -13.40
N MET A 625 10.83 -24.98 -14.19
CA MET A 625 10.15 -25.40 -15.42
C MET A 625 11.17 -25.88 -16.47
N VAL A 626 10.83 -26.97 -17.17
CA VAL A 626 11.56 -27.45 -18.35
C VAL A 626 10.70 -27.16 -19.59
N HIS A 627 11.36 -26.73 -20.66
CA HIS A 627 10.77 -26.52 -21.98
C HIS A 627 10.16 -27.82 -22.55
N GLU A 628 8.97 -27.71 -23.16
CA GLU A 628 8.61 -28.52 -24.33
C GLU A 628 8.13 -27.60 -25.46
N GLN A 629 8.60 -27.88 -26.68
CA GLN A 629 8.20 -27.19 -27.91
C GLN A 629 7.39 -28.13 -28.79
N GLY A 630 6.28 -27.61 -29.34
CA GLY A 630 5.73 -28.01 -30.63
C GLY A 630 4.90 -29.30 -30.69
N MET A 631 3.63 -29.14 -31.07
CA MET A 631 3.06 -29.83 -32.24
C MET A 631 1.92 -28.96 -32.81
N ASP A 632 1.90 -28.82 -34.14
CA ASP A 632 0.76 -28.31 -34.89
C ASP A 632 -0.46 -29.26 -34.79
N ILE A 633 -1.68 -28.76 -35.04
CA ILE A 633 -2.74 -29.51 -35.76
C ILE A 633 -3.88 -28.56 -36.21
N TYR A 634 -4.00 -28.45 -37.54
CA TYR A 634 -5.19 -28.26 -38.39
C TYR A 634 -6.20 -27.10 -38.21
N GLU A 635 -6.33 -26.36 -39.31
CA GLU A 635 -7.58 -25.71 -39.76
C GLU A 635 -8.65 -26.77 -40.08
N GLU A 636 -9.93 -26.48 -39.81
CA GLU A 636 -11.01 -26.99 -40.65
C GLU A 636 -12.19 -25.99 -40.70
N SER A 637 -12.76 -25.82 -41.89
CA SER A 637 -13.76 -24.79 -42.21
C SER A 637 -15.14 -25.39 -42.48
N THR A 638 -16.22 -24.74 -42.05
CA THR A 638 -17.51 -24.57 -42.78
C THR A 638 -18.45 -23.73 -41.88
N ASP A 639 -18.92 -22.52 -42.22
CA ASP A 639 -19.67 -22.03 -43.38
C ASP A 639 -21.21 -22.05 -43.13
N HIS A 640 -21.84 -20.86 -43.01
CA HIS A 640 -23.15 -20.49 -43.60
C HIS A 640 -23.63 -19.08 -43.19
N CYS A 641 -24.25 -18.39 -44.16
CA CYS A 641 -24.59 -16.96 -44.13
C CYS A 641 -26.00 -16.64 -43.57
N ASN A 642 -26.20 -15.41 -43.07
CA ASN A 642 -27.11 -14.45 -43.72
C ASN A 642 -26.93 -13.00 -43.18
N PRO A 643 -27.00 -11.94 -44.00
CA PRO A 643 -26.88 -10.54 -43.56
C PRO A 643 -28.24 -9.84 -43.40
N ASN A 644 -28.27 -8.76 -42.62
CA ASN A 644 -29.19 -7.62 -42.81
C ASN A 644 -28.65 -6.37 -42.11
N GLU A 645 -28.83 -5.22 -42.74
CA GLU A 645 -28.31 -3.89 -42.38
C GLU A 645 -29.09 -3.27 -41.19
N ILE A 646 -28.57 -2.30 -40.41
CA ILE A 646 -28.68 -0.82 -40.53
C ILE A 646 -28.29 -0.23 -39.13
N PRO A 647 -27.73 0.99 -38.94
CA PRO A 647 -26.65 1.73 -39.62
C PRO A 647 -25.45 2.03 -38.65
N VAL A 648 -24.47 2.82 -39.08
CA VAL A 648 -23.35 3.30 -38.24
C VAL A 648 -23.56 4.76 -37.81
N GLU A 649 -23.35 5.05 -36.53
CA GLU A 649 -23.13 6.41 -36.00
C GLU A 649 -21.89 6.42 -35.06
N PRO A 650 -21.27 7.58 -34.78
CA PRO A 650 -19.82 7.68 -34.73
C PRO A 650 -19.17 7.19 -33.44
N VAL A 651 -18.09 6.41 -33.60
CA VAL A 651 -17.17 6.04 -32.51
C VAL A 651 -16.43 7.30 -32.03
N SER A 652 -16.81 7.82 -30.86
CA SER A 652 -15.94 8.72 -30.12
C SER A 652 -14.69 7.97 -29.69
N LEU A 653 -13.50 8.57 -29.85
CA LEU A 653 -12.24 8.00 -29.38
C LEU A 653 -12.23 7.84 -27.86
N CYS A 654 -12.66 6.67 -27.37
CA CYS A 654 -12.38 6.24 -26.01
C CYS A 654 -10.90 5.89 -25.89
N VAL A 655 -10.18 6.71 -25.13
CA VAL A 655 -8.80 6.52 -24.70
C VAL A 655 -8.62 5.11 -24.12
N PRO A 656 -7.51 4.38 -24.37
CA PRO A 656 -7.31 3.04 -23.83
C PRO A 656 -7.13 3.09 -22.30
N HIS A 657 -8.24 2.88 -21.60
CA HIS A 657 -8.29 2.61 -20.16
C HIS A 657 -8.23 1.09 -19.92
N GLN A 658 -7.18 0.45 -20.43
CA GLN A 658 -6.92 -0.99 -20.29
C GLN A 658 -5.61 -1.24 -19.53
N LEU A 659 -5.57 -0.76 -18.29
CA LEU A 659 -4.61 -1.15 -17.25
C LEU A 659 -5.35 -1.47 -15.93
N TYR A 660 -6.57 -2.01 -16.05
CA TYR A 660 -7.33 -2.50 -14.91
C TYR A 660 -7.22 -4.01 -14.88
N ASP A 661 -6.58 -4.54 -13.84
CA ASP A 661 -6.68 -5.95 -13.48
C ASP A 661 -8.17 -6.32 -13.39
N CYS A 662 -8.66 -7.09 -14.35
CA CYS A 662 -10.04 -7.54 -14.37
C CYS A 662 -10.21 -8.72 -13.40
N PHE A 663 -10.02 -8.44 -12.11
CA PHE A 663 -10.36 -9.35 -11.03
C PHE A 663 -11.87 -9.58 -11.06
N THR A 664 -12.28 -10.62 -11.76
CA THR A 664 -13.65 -11.14 -11.72
C THR A 664 -13.86 -11.74 -10.34
N CYS A 665 -14.39 -10.90 -9.43
CA CYS A 665 -14.75 -11.26 -8.07
C CYS A 665 -15.84 -12.34 -8.10
N LYS A 666 -15.43 -13.61 -8.17
CA LYS A 666 -16.35 -14.74 -8.11
C LYS A 666 -16.83 -14.87 -6.66
N LYS A 667 -18.03 -14.35 -6.37
CA LYS A 667 -18.78 -14.79 -5.19
C LYS A 667 -18.85 -16.31 -5.25
N ILE A 668 -18.55 -16.98 -4.12
CA ILE A 668 -18.68 -18.43 -4.02
C ILE A 668 -20.16 -18.75 -4.28
N PRO A 669 -20.50 -19.47 -5.38
CA PRO A 669 -21.89 -19.64 -5.78
C PRO A 669 -22.66 -20.40 -4.71
N PRO A 670 -23.98 -20.13 -4.52
CA PRO A 670 -24.80 -20.82 -3.52
C PRO A 670 -24.75 -22.35 -3.60
N GLU A 671 -24.46 -22.91 -4.77
CA GLU A 671 -24.32 -24.36 -5.02
C GLU A 671 -23.04 -24.98 -4.44
N ALA A 672 -22.07 -24.16 -4.00
CA ALA A 672 -20.86 -24.60 -3.32
C ALA A 672 -20.98 -24.55 -1.77
N TRP A 673 -22.15 -24.16 -1.26
CA TRP A 673 -22.53 -24.13 0.17
C TRP A 673 -23.40 -25.34 0.55
#